data_AF-A0A8H5T0G2-F1
#
_entry.id   AF-A0A8H5T0G2-F1
#
_cell.length_a   1.000
_cell.length_b   1.000
_cell.length_c   1.000
_cell.angle_alpha   90.00
_cell.angle_beta   90.00
_cell.angle_gamma   90.00
#
_symmetry.space_group_name_H-M   'P 1'
#
loop_
_entity.id
_entity.type
_entity.pdbx_description
1 polymer ?
#
loop_
_entity_poly.entity_id
_entity_poly.type
_entity_poly.pdbx_seq_one_letter_code
_entity_poly.pdbx_strand_id
1 'polypeptide(L)'
;MTASGEVAIHNVHNTNSTHEQISIDHLVHRMAGLELRIVVGDFNLHHISWAGDLLKPGQTSALAHDLADKMKAAGMELITEKGCRTYTWSSREDDSTALCIDLTFVSQDLKLKPLTWSVDDNSLWDKSDHRPIRTVLTLTNVLCKRVHYKYDKAALGAYQEMIAAKMAGLSHCPLDSKADLDRAAHMLLEEVGDCLDKCIPTCAANPPPRSKYPLDPSIRLTLQTEAITIAESGQNLTTRHSGCNDGGDRKRTRSSRAINIVDTSARRASSQTPKPSDGEKAPEIPFPRLDPNRYQFEMDRNVDEAIVDHIIRQLPSEKASGYDKIANEATKMTRVIITCAALALEGLAMTGKVNFADLPTELKQQIYREYFKVKDGFIYYAQSDSLKTADNRSIELSLMFTCRSIANDTRHLPLSLNSVQFSALYRQDWQNLAGCFNLVATYHRILQSDFVMHLARFMTPDMFSQLAAEYPEFESRLRQNMRNHQRWIEELDEDLESPTTNSDDENPFNELRHGMCATVRYFADYWSDNGTIQSDCYRGFATVDNWSEHDLQGFWPGTYSEIQDCLSYCLHLLAEKKPTEFATHVSRTFPRWTGTRHVEDFMSLEFKPWAIPSKAEVIRAIKLLDLGDVWELPNNWYYTPSYHYNEDYENDPPSFLSPNFDRRGHVHVPFGVRCREKIRFSAVANAIRFFERRLSADQRTQIRSLVLHEDFTSVNQPSCHMHGLVAFFKENPLLRVERRADWLRCVVTRLNRPSDVATNLQLGRDREPELYWTSIGRDIARWLFDALAATKTDVPATSFVFVLEAGSHRNFATDMFQRYVHRGNAWARAYKQLTESGLLIMGEVSYLVDRSMDKYEHVEVIDHLVNNASTVLRCDFNTGIPWNYETLVNETMRLSDLEWFETWRERSGQTGRSTVRLAPDITYESWVADHFEVQTEHENMHPITANK
;
A
#
# COMPACT_ATOMS: atom_id res chain seq x y z
N MET A 1 -3.07 -15.15 36.57
CA MET A 1 -2.86 -13.69 36.71
C MET A 1 -2.47 -13.40 38.13
N THR A 2 -1.61 -12.41 38.35
CA THR A 2 -1.37 -11.89 39.70
C THR A 2 -2.52 -10.97 40.11
N ALA A 3 -2.64 -10.66 41.40
CA ALA A 3 -3.56 -9.62 41.88
C ALA A 3 -3.08 -8.19 41.54
N SER A 4 -1.88 -8.05 40.97
CA SER A 4 -1.30 -6.77 40.50
C SER A 4 -1.20 -6.70 38.97
N GLY A 5 -1.97 -7.51 38.23
CA GLY A 5 -1.97 -7.53 36.77
C GLY A 5 -1.05 -8.58 36.15
N GLU A 6 -0.59 -8.30 34.93
CA GLU A 6 0.36 -9.10 34.15
C GLU A 6 1.79 -8.62 34.39
N VAL A 7 2.76 -9.55 34.41
CA VAL A 7 4.18 -9.25 34.59
C VAL A 7 4.94 -9.65 33.32
N ALA A 8 5.44 -8.66 32.60
CA ALA A 8 6.24 -8.87 31.40
C ALA A 8 7.70 -9.14 31.77
N ILE A 9 8.31 -10.15 31.13
CA ILE A 9 9.73 -10.49 31.31
C ILE A 9 10.41 -10.47 29.95
N HIS A 10 11.28 -9.50 29.75
CA HIS A 10 12.06 -9.32 28.52
C HIS A 10 13.46 -9.89 28.74
N ASN A 11 13.73 -11.08 28.18
CA ASN A 11 15.09 -11.60 28.13
C ASN A 11 15.87 -10.90 27.01
N VAL A 12 17.11 -10.48 27.30
CA VAL A 12 17.99 -9.74 26.40
C VAL A 12 19.30 -10.50 26.22
N HIS A 13 19.77 -10.55 24.98
CA HIS A 13 21.15 -10.90 24.66
C HIS A 13 21.64 -9.89 23.61
N ASN A 14 22.56 -9.02 24.02
CA ASN A 14 23.29 -8.14 23.11
C ASN A 14 24.64 -8.79 22.80
N THR A 15 25.01 -8.87 21.52
CA THR A 15 26.26 -9.55 21.14
C THR A 15 27.47 -8.62 21.25
N ASN A 16 28.67 -9.20 21.28
CA ASN A 16 29.93 -8.46 21.10
C ASN A 16 30.22 -8.09 19.62
N SER A 17 29.25 -8.23 18.71
CA SER A 17 29.39 -7.88 17.29
C SER A 17 29.20 -6.38 17.06
N THR A 18 30.06 -5.78 16.24
CA THR A 18 29.86 -4.41 15.72
C THR A 18 28.71 -4.29 14.73
N HIS A 19 28.13 -5.41 14.29
CA HIS A 19 27.04 -5.46 13.29
C HIS A 19 25.69 -5.90 13.87
N GLU A 20 25.66 -6.41 15.10
CA GLU A 20 24.45 -6.95 15.75
C GLU A 20 24.31 -6.40 17.18
N GLN A 21 24.37 -5.07 17.30
CA GLN A 21 24.15 -4.35 18.56
C GLN A 21 22.66 -4.12 18.84
N ILE A 22 22.31 -4.13 20.12
CA ILE A 22 20.95 -3.89 20.59
C ILE A 22 20.47 -2.45 20.32
N SER A 23 19.29 -2.32 19.69
CA SER A 23 18.57 -1.04 19.64
C SER A 23 17.87 -0.79 20.98
N ILE A 24 18.37 0.18 21.76
CA ILE A 24 17.77 0.60 23.02
C ILE A 24 16.36 1.18 22.79
N ASP A 25 16.16 1.94 21.70
CA ASP A 25 14.85 2.51 21.35
C ASP A 25 13.81 1.43 21.04
N HIS A 26 14.20 0.35 20.34
CA HIS A 26 13.31 -0.79 20.14
C HIS A 26 13.01 -1.52 21.45
N LEU A 27 13.99 -1.67 22.35
CA LEU A 27 13.78 -2.25 23.68
C LEU A 27 12.81 -1.40 24.52
N VAL A 28 12.96 -0.07 24.53
CA VAL A 28 12.04 0.86 25.19
C VAL A 28 10.65 0.85 24.56
N HIS A 29 10.55 0.81 23.23
CA HIS A 29 9.28 0.70 22.53
C HIS A 29 8.53 -0.60 22.87
N ARG A 30 9.22 -1.73 22.97
CA ARG A 30 8.62 -3.00 23.43
C ARG A 30 8.27 -3.05 24.92
N MET A 31 8.69 -2.05 25.70
CA MET A 31 8.30 -1.86 27.11
C MET A 31 7.19 -0.80 27.30
N ALA A 32 6.69 -0.18 26.22
CA ALA A 32 5.65 0.83 26.30
C ALA A 32 4.27 0.19 26.61
N GLY A 33 3.47 0.85 27.46
CA GLY A 33 2.11 0.41 27.79
C GLY A 33 2.00 -0.79 28.74
N LEU A 34 3.09 -1.22 29.37
CA LEU A 34 3.12 -2.34 30.33
C LEU A 34 3.50 -1.83 31.74
N GLU A 35 2.74 -2.19 32.77
CA GLU A 35 2.96 -1.69 34.14
C GLU A 35 4.10 -2.45 34.85
N LEU A 36 3.93 -3.76 35.09
CA LEU A 36 4.94 -4.58 35.75
C LEU A 36 5.89 -5.22 34.74
N ARG A 37 7.15 -4.77 34.74
CA ARG A 37 8.17 -5.13 33.75
C ARG A 37 9.45 -5.60 34.43
N ILE A 38 10.08 -6.64 33.86
CA ILE A 38 11.45 -7.06 34.14
C ILE A 38 12.21 -7.07 32.81
N VAL A 39 13.39 -6.48 32.76
CA VAL A 39 14.37 -6.73 31.69
C VAL A 39 15.57 -7.41 32.31
N VAL A 40 15.97 -8.56 31.77
CA VAL A 40 17.07 -9.37 32.30
C VAL A 40 17.89 -9.95 31.16
N GLY A 41 19.19 -10.17 31.38
CA GLY A 41 20.03 -10.96 30.49
C GLY A 41 21.40 -10.35 30.26
N ASP A 42 22.13 -10.90 29.29
CA ASP A 42 23.50 -10.47 28.95
C ASP A 42 23.46 -9.24 28.02
N PHE A 43 24.00 -8.12 28.50
CA PHE A 43 24.07 -6.89 27.73
C PHE A 43 25.42 -6.67 27.06
N ASN A 44 26.49 -7.41 27.37
CA ASN A 44 27.86 -7.14 26.88
C ASN A 44 28.25 -5.63 26.87
N LEU A 45 27.78 -4.88 27.88
CA LEU A 45 27.98 -3.43 28.00
C LEU A 45 28.57 -3.09 29.36
N HIS A 46 29.50 -2.14 29.40
CA HIS A 46 30.17 -1.70 30.62
C HIS A 46 29.79 -0.24 30.93
N HIS A 47 29.38 0.03 32.16
CA HIS A 47 29.10 1.39 32.64
C HIS A 47 29.29 1.48 34.16
N ILE A 48 29.66 2.66 34.66
CA ILE A 48 30.02 2.89 36.06
C ILE A 48 28.87 2.68 37.06
N SER A 49 27.62 2.66 36.60
CA SER A 49 26.45 2.39 37.46
C SER A 49 26.32 0.91 37.85
N TRP A 50 26.75 -0.04 37.01
CA TRP A 50 26.68 -1.48 37.31
C TRP A 50 28.05 -2.14 37.49
N ALA A 51 29.07 -1.73 36.74
CA ALA A 51 30.40 -2.35 36.82
C ALA A 51 31.22 -1.92 38.05
N GLY A 52 31.02 -0.70 38.55
CA GLY A 52 31.77 -0.19 39.70
C GLY A 52 33.28 -0.35 39.51
N ASP A 53 33.95 -0.94 40.50
CA ASP A 53 35.40 -1.10 40.52
C ASP A 53 35.90 -2.20 39.54
N LEU A 54 34.99 -2.98 38.93
CA LEU A 54 35.31 -3.89 37.81
C LEU A 54 35.45 -3.15 36.47
N LEU A 55 35.09 -1.86 36.40
CA LEU A 55 35.17 -1.06 35.16
C LEU A 55 36.63 -0.68 34.86
N LYS A 56 37.19 -1.22 33.78
CA LYS A 56 38.55 -0.87 33.33
C LYS A 56 38.52 0.42 32.52
N PRO A 57 39.58 1.26 32.55
CA PRO A 57 39.62 2.53 31.82
C PRO A 57 39.31 2.37 30.33
N GLY A 58 38.39 3.18 29.82
CA GLY A 58 38.00 3.18 28.39
C GLY A 58 36.96 2.13 27.98
N GLN A 59 36.44 1.30 28.88
CA GLN A 59 35.43 0.28 28.52
C GLN A 59 34.00 0.82 28.29
N THR A 60 33.67 2.02 28.78
CA THR A 60 32.32 2.58 28.65
C THR A 60 32.03 3.02 27.21
N SER A 61 30.98 2.47 26.60
CA SER A 61 30.53 2.84 25.26
C SER A 61 29.38 3.86 25.28
N ALA A 62 29.16 4.56 24.16
CA ALA A 62 27.99 5.42 23.99
C ALA A 62 26.67 4.65 24.15
N LEU A 63 26.61 3.40 23.70
CA LEU A 63 25.45 2.52 23.85
C LEU A 63 25.18 2.14 25.33
N ALA A 64 26.23 2.09 26.16
CA ALA A 64 26.08 1.85 27.61
C ALA A 64 25.53 3.07 28.36
N HIS A 65 25.88 4.28 27.92
CA HIS A 65 25.23 5.51 28.39
C HIS A 65 23.76 5.57 27.92
N ASP A 66 23.50 5.31 26.64
CA ASP A 66 22.15 5.32 26.06
C ASP A 66 21.20 4.33 26.77
N LEU A 67 21.69 3.12 27.05
CA LEU A 67 20.99 2.13 27.89
C LEU A 67 20.65 2.68 29.28
N ALA A 68 21.62 3.31 29.97
CA ALA A 68 21.44 3.81 31.33
C ALA A 68 20.41 4.95 31.39
N ASP A 69 20.48 5.91 30.47
CA ASP A 69 19.58 7.07 30.46
C ASP A 69 18.18 6.72 29.94
N LYS A 70 18.06 5.91 28.88
CA LYS A 70 16.75 5.51 28.34
C LYS A 70 16.00 4.52 29.24
N MET A 71 16.68 3.60 29.94
CA MET A 71 16.03 2.77 30.97
C MET A 71 15.45 3.63 32.10
N LYS A 72 16.24 4.58 32.60
CA LYS A 72 15.81 5.53 33.63
C LYS A 72 14.62 6.38 33.15
N ALA A 73 14.63 6.85 31.90
CA ALA A 73 13.51 7.58 31.30
C ALA A 73 12.24 6.71 31.12
N ALA A 74 12.39 5.41 30.89
CA ALA A 74 11.28 4.45 30.75
C ALA A 74 10.65 4.00 32.09
N GLY A 75 11.10 4.54 33.22
CA GLY A 75 10.67 4.15 34.56
C GLY A 75 11.22 2.78 35.02
N MET A 76 12.36 2.37 34.47
CA MET A 76 13.04 1.11 34.80
C MET A 76 14.23 1.37 35.73
N GLU A 77 14.26 0.67 36.86
CA GLU A 77 15.30 0.79 37.88
C GLU A 77 16.20 -0.46 37.85
N LEU A 78 17.52 -0.24 37.81
CA LEU A 78 18.51 -1.31 37.92
C LEU A 78 18.44 -1.95 39.31
N ILE A 79 18.44 -3.29 39.38
CA ILE A 79 18.58 -4.07 40.61
C ILE A 79 19.83 -4.96 40.66
N THR A 80 20.59 -5.08 39.55
CA THR A 80 21.95 -5.62 39.61
C THR A 80 22.81 -4.77 40.54
N GLU A 81 23.38 -5.38 41.58
CA GLU A 81 24.25 -4.69 42.52
C GLU A 81 25.54 -4.21 41.85
N LYS A 82 25.93 -2.95 42.14
CA LYS A 82 27.10 -2.32 41.53
C LYS A 82 28.38 -3.02 41.96
N GLY A 83 29.15 -3.51 40.99
CA GLY A 83 30.38 -4.27 41.22
C GLY A 83 30.17 -5.78 41.41
N CYS A 84 28.94 -6.28 41.26
CA CYS A 84 28.67 -7.71 41.33
C CYS A 84 29.32 -8.46 40.16
N ARG A 85 29.81 -9.69 40.40
CA ARG A 85 30.54 -10.49 39.40
C ARG A 85 29.56 -11.35 38.62
N THR A 86 29.08 -10.88 37.48
CA THR A 86 28.12 -11.64 36.66
C THR A 86 28.81 -12.56 35.66
N TYR A 87 30.06 -12.27 35.28
CA TYR A 87 30.88 -13.08 34.39
C TYR A 87 32.29 -13.28 34.98
N THR A 88 32.90 -14.45 34.74
CA THR A 88 34.30 -14.77 35.08
C THR A 88 34.84 -15.83 34.10
N TRP A 89 36.00 -15.60 33.50
CA TRP A 89 36.49 -16.45 32.40
C TRP A 89 37.07 -17.78 32.92
N SER A 90 36.49 -18.92 32.53
CA SER A 90 36.75 -20.28 33.06
C SER A 90 38.19 -20.82 32.95
N SER A 91 39.15 -20.06 32.42
CA SER A 91 40.57 -20.41 32.41
C SER A 91 41.39 -19.77 33.54
N ARG A 92 40.81 -18.83 34.32
CA ARG A 92 41.49 -18.15 35.44
C ARG A 92 40.55 -17.84 36.60
N GLU A 93 40.80 -18.47 37.75
CA GLU A 93 40.24 -18.06 39.03
C GLU A 93 40.99 -16.82 39.58
N ASP A 94 41.02 -15.72 38.80
CA ASP A 94 41.59 -14.45 39.23
C ASP A 94 40.63 -13.27 39.00
N ASP A 95 40.70 -12.32 39.94
CA ASP A 95 39.84 -11.12 39.99
C ASP A 95 40.03 -10.17 38.80
N SER A 96 41.10 -10.33 38.00
CA SER A 96 41.34 -9.48 36.82
C SER A 96 40.44 -9.83 35.63
N THR A 97 39.77 -11.00 35.66
CA THR A 97 38.85 -11.46 34.59
C THR A 97 37.37 -11.28 34.92
N ALA A 98 37.03 -10.86 36.14
CA ALA A 98 35.63 -10.67 36.54
C ALA A 98 35.00 -9.45 35.86
N LEU A 99 33.73 -9.58 35.42
CA LEU A 99 32.97 -8.52 34.76
C LEU A 99 31.53 -8.47 35.31
N CYS A 100 30.90 -7.30 35.15
CA CYS A 100 29.46 -7.10 35.33
C CYS A 100 28.87 -6.67 33.97
N ILE A 101 28.16 -7.58 33.33
CA ILE A 101 27.56 -7.41 31.98
C ILE A 101 26.13 -7.98 31.90
N ASP A 102 25.76 -8.87 32.81
CA ASP A 102 24.41 -9.44 32.89
C ASP A 102 23.56 -8.55 33.81
N LEU A 103 22.60 -7.82 33.24
CA LEU A 103 21.87 -6.78 33.95
C LEU A 103 20.43 -7.19 34.22
N THR A 104 19.88 -6.72 35.33
CA THR A 104 18.47 -6.86 35.68
C THR A 104 17.88 -5.49 36.03
N PHE A 105 16.88 -5.06 35.27
CA PHE A 105 16.07 -3.88 35.52
C PHE A 105 14.63 -4.29 35.83
N VAL A 106 13.94 -3.54 36.69
CA VAL A 106 12.52 -3.73 37.01
C VAL A 106 11.77 -2.40 36.93
N SER A 107 10.48 -2.40 36.58
CA SER A 107 9.70 -1.16 36.66
C SER A 107 9.54 -0.70 38.11
N GLN A 108 9.39 0.61 38.31
CA GLN A 108 9.26 1.21 39.64
C GLN A 108 8.12 0.56 40.47
N ASP A 109 6.98 0.26 39.85
CA ASP A 109 5.83 -0.42 40.47
C ASP A 109 6.09 -1.89 40.88
N LEU A 110 7.13 -2.50 40.30
CA LEU A 110 7.60 -3.84 40.65
C LEU A 110 8.69 -3.79 41.74
N LYS A 111 9.55 -2.76 41.75
CA LYS A 111 10.50 -2.47 42.84
C LYS A 111 9.79 -2.20 44.18
N LEU A 112 8.58 -1.63 44.14
CA LEU A 112 7.72 -1.41 45.31
C LEU A 112 7.10 -2.70 45.91
N LYS A 113 7.35 -3.88 45.34
CA LYS A 113 6.88 -5.18 45.85
C LYS A 113 8.03 -5.94 46.52
N PRO A 114 7.77 -6.94 47.40
CA PRO A 114 8.83 -7.71 48.03
C PRO A 114 9.60 -8.55 46.98
N LEU A 115 10.75 -8.01 46.59
CA LEU A 115 11.69 -8.55 45.62
C LEU A 115 13.06 -8.73 46.30
N THR A 116 13.76 -9.80 45.95
CA THR A 116 15.19 -9.96 46.25
C THR A 116 15.95 -10.28 44.96
N TRP A 117 17.20 -9.87 44.90
CA TRP A 117 18.11 -10.08 43.78
C TRP A 117 19.46 -10.56 44.34
N SER A 118 20.10 -11.50 43.65
CA SER A 118 21.43 -12.02 44.00
C SER A 118 22.08 -12.68 42.78
N VAL A 119 23.40 -12.86 42.83
CA VAL A 119 24.13 -13.82 41.99
C VAL A 119 24.35 -15.09 42.80
N ASP A 120 24.19 -16.25 42.17
CA ASP A 120 24.56 -17.54 42.75
C ASP A 120 26.01 -17.88 42.41
N ASP A 121 26.91 -17.76 43.39
CA ASP A 121 28.32 -18.13 43.23
C ASP A 121 28.53 -19.66 43.14
N ASN A 122 27.54 -20.48 43.51
CA ASN A 122 27.60 -21.94 43.44
C ASN A 122 26.89 -22.44 42.17
N SER A 123 27.40 -22.05 41.00
CA SER A 123 26.81 -22.43 39.71
C SER A 123 26.59 -23.95 39.60
N LEU A 124 25.32 -24.35 39.46
CA LEU A 124 24.90 -25.72 39.11
C LEU A 124 25.15 -26.07 37.63
N TRP A 125 25.93 -25.22 36.93
CA TRP A 125 26.32 -25.36 35.54
C TRP A 125 27.84 -25.21 35.43
N ASP A 126 28.57 -26.30 35.71
CA ASP A 126 30.04 -26.46 35.85
C ASP A 126 30.91 -25.96 34.66
N LYS A 127 30.33 -25.32 33.65
CA LYS A 127 30.95 -24.92 32.37
C LYS A 127 30.49 -23.56 31.85
N SER A 128 29.80 -22.76 32.67
CA SER A 128 29.38 -21.41 32.32
C SER A 128 30.38 -20.38 32.86
N ASP A 129 30.89 -19.50 32.00
CA ASP A 129 31.62 -18.30 32.43
C ASP A 129 30.68 -17.27 33.10
N HIS A 130 29.38 -17.27 32.74
CA HIS A 130 28.35 -16.42 33.35
C HIS A 130 27.85 -17.06 34.65
N ARG A 131 27.76 -16.26 35.73
CA ARG A 131 27.19 -16.66 37.02
C ARG A 131 25.66 -16.54 36.98
N PRO A 132 24.89 -17.51 37.50
CA PRO A 132 23.43 -17.44 37.50
C PRO A 132 22.92 -16.24 38.32
N ILE A 133 22.20 -15.32 37.66
CA ILE A 133 21.43 -14.28 38.36
C ILE A 133 20.10 -14.86 38.84
N ARG A 134 19.74 -14.53 40.08
CA ARG A 134 18.49 -14.96 40.71
C ARG A 134 17.71 -13.75 41.23
N THR A 135 16.52 -13.56 40.67
CA THR A 135 15.52 -12.59 41.13
C THR A 135 14.32 -13.36 41.71
N VAL A 136 13.98 -13.13 42.97
CA VAL A 136 12.79 -13.72 43.62
C VAL A 136 11.73 -12.65 43.83
N LEU A 137 10.49 -12.96 43.44
CA LEU A 137 9.36 -12.04 43.44
C LEU A 137 8.19 -12.59 44.25
N THR A 138 7.77 -11.88 45.29
CA THR A 138 6.58 -12.24 46.08
C THR A 138 5.34 -11.63 45.43
N LEU A 139 4.56 -12.47 44.74
CA LEU A 139 3.37 -12.05 43.99
C LEU A 139 2.11 -12.73 44.51
N THR A 140 1.13 -11.93 44.95
CA THR A 140 -0.19 -12.42 45.36
C THR A 140 -0.91 -13.00 44.14
N ASN A 141 -1.07 -14.33 44.09
CA ASN A 141 -1.69 -15.00 42.95
C ASN A 141 -3.22 -15.09 43.09
N VAL A 142 -3.95 -14.62 42.09
CA VAL A 142 -5.39 -14.93 41.97
C VAL A 142 -5.50 -16.29 41.31
N LEU A 143 -5.77 -17.33 42.11
CA LEU A 143 -5.98 -18.68 41.59
C LEU A 143 -7.20 -18.67 40.66
N CYS A 144 -6.98 -18.92 39.38
CA CYS A 144 -8.06 -19.05 38.41
C CYS A 144 -8.81 -20.37 38.67
N LYS A 145 -9.86 -20.32 39.50
CA LYS A 145 -10.75 -21.45 39.85
C LYS A 145 -11.54 -22.01 38.65
N ARG A 146 -11.33 -21.47 37.43
CA ARG A 146 -11.92 -21.96 36.19
C ARG A 146 -11.48 -23.42 36.00
N VAL A 147 -12.45 -24.31 35.82
CA VAL A 147 -12.22 -25.71 35.50
C VAL A 147 -12.40 -25.99 34.01
N HIS A 148 -11.77 -27.07 33.55
CA HIS A 148 -12.02 -27.68 32.25
C HIS A 148 -12.53 -29.11 32.47
N TYR A 149 -13.66 -29.42 31.84
CA TYR A 149 -14.21 -30.77 31.78
C TYR A 149 -13.35 -31.63 30.84
N LYS A 150 -13.02 -32.86 31.26
CA LYS A 150 -12.29 -33.84 30.45
C LYS A 150 -13.26 -34.73 29.71
N TYR A 151 -13.77 -34.22 28.59
CA TYR A 151 -14.63 -34.97 27.68
C TYR A 151 -13.96 -36.28 27.20
N ASP A 152 -12.63 -36.33 27.11
CA ASP A 152 -11.82 -37.54 26.85
C ASP A 152 -11.89 -38.62 27.96
N LYS A 153 -12.46 -38.29 29.12
CA LYS A 153 -12.58 -39.16 30.31
C LYS A 153 -13.99 -39.20 30.88
N ALA A 154 -14.98 -38.71 30.14
CA ALA A 154 -16.36 -38.74 30.56
C ALA A 154 -16.86 -40.19 30.70
N ALA A 155 -17.70 -40.44 31.71
CA ALA A 155 -18.42 -41.69 31.84
C ALA A 155 -19.61 -41.69 30.85
N LEU A 156 -19.31 -41.82 29.55
CA LEU A 156 -20.27 -41.53 28.45
C LEU A 156 -21.63 -42.21 28.62
N GLY A 157 -21.65 -43.50 28.95
CA GLY A 157 -22.90 -44.24 29.21
C GLY A 157 -23.68 -43.66 30.41
N ALA A 158 -23.02 -43.40 31.54
CA ALA A 158 -23.66 -42.81 32.71
C ALA A 158 -24.12 -41.36 32.47
N TYR A 159 -23.42 -40.59 31.64
CA TYR A 159 -23.87 -39.26 31.19
C TYR A 159 -25.13 -39.37 30.33
N GLN A 160 -25.17 -40.32 29.39
CA GLN A 160 -26.32 -40.56 28.51
C GLN A 160 -27.54 -41.14 29.28
N GLU A 161 -27.34 -42.02 30.25
CA GLU A 161 -28.41 -42.53 31.13
C GLU A 161 -28.95 -41.43 32.05
N MET A 162 -28.07 -40.68 32.73
CA MET A 162 -28.46 -39.62 33.67
C MET A 162 -29.20 -38.50 32.95
N ILE A 163 -28.70 -38.04 31.79
CA ILE A 163 -29.36 -36.99 31.03
C ILE A 163 -30.68 -37.51 30.41
N ALA A 164 -30.77 -38.77 29.94
CA ALA A 164 -32.05 -39.32 29.47
C ALA A 164 -33.11 -39.33 30.58
N ALA A 165 -32.74 -39.76 31.79
CA ALA A 165 -33.63 -39.76 32.95
C ALA A 165 -34.06 -38.33 33.38
N LYS A 166 -33.15 -37.35 33.29
CA LYS A 166 -33.42 -35.93 33.57
C LYS A 166 -34.33 -35.29 32.50
N MET A 167 -34.06 -35.54 31.23
CA MET A 167 -34.80 -34.95 30.09
C MET A 167 -36.24 -35.48 29.99
N ALA A 168 -36.57 -36.61 30.61
CA ALA A 168 -37.96 -37.08 30.76
C ALA A 168 -38.87 -36.09 31.52
N GLY A 169 -38.30 -35.16 32.30
CA GLY A 169 -39.05 -34.07 32.93
C GLY A 169 -39.50 -32.98 31.94
N LEU A 170 -38.74 -32.72 30.87
CA LEU A 170 -39.06 -31.66 29.89
C LEU A 170 -40.32 -31.97 29.08
N SER A 171 -40.63 -33.24 28.84
CA SER A 171 -41.91 -33.71 28.25
C SER A 171 -43.15 -33.46 29.13
N HIS A 172 -42.99 -32.87 30.31
CA HIS A 172 -44.08 -32.49 31.22
C HIS A 172 -44.09 -30.99 31.57
N CYS A 173 -43.20 -30.18 31.00
CA CYS A 173 -43.33 -28.73 31.07
C CYS A 173 -44.49 -28.27 30.15
N PRO A 174 -45.38 -27.36 30.60
CA PRO A 174 -46.14 -26.53 29.67
C PRO A 174 -45.14 -25.69 28.86
N LEU A 175 -45.49 -25.31 27.62
CA LEU A 175 -44.65 -24.51 26.71
C LEU A 175 -45.44 -23.41 26.00
N ASP A 176 -46.66 -23.13 26.46
CA ASP A 176 -47.66 -22.30 25.76
C ASP A 176 -47.36 -20.78 25.80
N SER A 177 -46.24 -20.36 26.38
CA SER A 177 -45.82 -18.97 26.44
C SER A 177 -44.30 -18.79 26.42
N LYS A 178 -43.84 -17.58 26.11
CA LYS A 178 -42.43 -17.22 26.25
C LYS A 178 -41.90 -17.49 27.66
N ALA A 179 -42.69 -17.24 28.72
CA ALA A 179 -42.26 -17.47 30.08
C ALA A 179 -42.11 -18.97 30.41
N ASP A 180 -42.82 -19.84 29.68
CA ASP A 180 -42.67 -21.29 29.77
C ASP A 180 -41.45 -21.80 28.99
N LEU A 181 -41.20 -21.24 27.79
CA LEU A 181 -39.96 -21.48 27.04
C LEU A 181 -38.72 -21.02 27.82
N ASP A 182 -38.76 -19.83 28.43
CA ASP A 182 -37.69 -19.30 29.28
C ASP A 182 -37.45 -20.22 30.51
N ARG A 183 -38.51 -20.80 31.11
CA ARG A 183 -38.42 -21.81 32.18
C ARG A 183 -37.80 -23.12 31.70
N ALA A 184 -38.31 -23.68 30.60
CA ALA A 184 -37.82 -24.94 30.03
C ALA A 184 -36.36 -24.83 29.58
N ALA A 185 -35.95 -23.69 29.03
CA ALA A 185 -34.56 -23.40 28.70
C ALA A 185 -33.67 -23.31 29.95
N HIS A 186 -34.14 -22.68 31.04
CA HIS A 186 -33.39 -22.68 32.30
C HIS A 186 -33.24 -24.09 32.88
N MET A 187 -34.32 -24.89 32.92
CA MET A 187 -34.27 -26.29 33.35
C MET A 187 -33.32 -27.13 32.47
N LEU A 188 -33.35 -26.94 31.15
CA LEU A 188 -32.44 -27.62 30.22
C LEU A 188 -30.97 -27.27 30.52
N LEU A 189 -30.65 -25.99 30.70
CA LEU A 189 -29.29 -25.53 30.98
C LEU A 189 -28.80 -25.98 32.36
N GLU A 190 -29.66 -25.90 33.38
CA GLU A 190 -29.37 -26.35 34.75
C GLU A 190 -29.13 -27.86 34.78
N GLU A 191 -30.01 -28.67 34.19
CA GLU A 191 -29.90 -30.13 34.23
C GLU A 191 -28.78 -30.67 33.34
N VAL A 192 -28.44 -30.01 32.22
CA VAL A 192 -27.22 -30.33 31.45
C VAL A 192 -25.97 -30.02 32.28
N GLY A 193 -25.93 -28.89 33.00
CA GLY A 193 -24.83 -28.55 33.91
C GLY A 193 -24.67 -29.54 35.05
N ASP A 194 -25.78 -29.88 35.72
CA ASP A 194 -25.84 -30.84 36.82
C ASP A 194 -25.38 -32.25 36.41
N CYS A 195 -25.66 -32.67 35.17
CA CYS A 195 -25.13 -33.91 34.60
C CYS A 195 -23.65 -33.82 34.21
N LEU A 196 -23.16 -32.66 33.76
CA LEU A 196 -21.76 -32.45 33.39
C LEU A 196 -20.82 -32.54 34.60
N ASP A 197 -21.14 -31.85 35.68
CA ASP A 197 -20.35 -31.88 36.92
C ASP A 197 -20.30 -33.27 37.58
N LYS A 198 -21.31 -34.12 37.34
CA LYS A 198 -21.39 -35.48 37.90
C LYS A 198 -20.72 -36.54 37.04
N CYS A 199 -20.78 -36.42 35.72
CA CYS A 199 -20.34 -37.48 34.80
C CYS A 199 -19.04 -37.19 34.03
N ILE A 200 -18.51 -35.96 34.07
CA ILE A 200 -17.29 -35.59 33.35
C ILE A 200 -16.21 -35.07 34.32
N PRO A 201 -15.10 -35.82 34.52
CA PRO A 201 -14.03 -35.40 35.43
C PRO A 201 -13.45 -34.03 35.06
N THR A 202 -13.43 -33.11 36.00
CA THR A 202 -12.81 -31.78 35.80
C THR A 202 -11.30 -31.79 36.09
N CYS A 203 -10.60 -30.77 35.61
CA CYS A 203 -9.37 -30.29 36.23
C CYS A 203 -9.36 -28.76 36.26
N ALA A 204 -8.44 -28.17 37.04
CA ALA A 204 -8.12 -26.75 36.88
C ALA A 204 -7.78 -26.44 35.42
N ALA A 205 -8.23 -25.30 34.89
CA ALA A 205 -8.02 -24.91 33.50
C ALA A 205 -6.53 -24.74 33.16
N ASN A 206 -5.78 -24.18 34.11
CA ASN A 206 -4.32 -24.21 34.13
C ASN A 206 -3.89 -25.14 35.27
N PRO A 207 -3.82 -26.48 35.05
CA PRO A 207 -3.30 -27.38 36.05
C PRO A 207 -1.78 -27.13 36.18
N PRO A 208 -1.20 -27.18 37.39
CA PRO A 208 0.25 -27.02 37.55
C PRO A 208 0.97 -28.05 36.67
N PRO A 209 1.99 -27.63 35.89
CA PRO A 209 2.55 -28.47 34.84
C PRO A 209 3.14 -29.76 35.44
N ARG A 210 2.60 -30.91 35.00
CA ARG A 210 3.16 -32.22 35.31
C ARG A 210 4.50 -32.36 34.59
N SER A 211 5.58 -31.95 35.25
CA SER A 211 6.91 -31.90 34.67
C SER A 211 7.38 -33.31 34.28
N LYS A 212 7.37 -33.62 32.97
CA LYS A 212 7.79 -34.92 32.41
C LYS A 212 9.24 -35.26 32.77
N TYR A 213 10.04 -34.23 33.00
CA TYR A 213 11.32 -34.31 33.69
C TYR A 213 11.11 -33.58 35.03
N PRO A 214 11.35 -34.19 36.20
CA PRO A 214 11.47 -33.41 37.41
C PRO A 214 12.61 -32.40 37.23
N LEU A 215 12.43 -31.19 37.77
CA LEU A 215 13.56 -30.29 38.03
C LEU A 215 14.64 -31.08 38.77
N ASP A 216 15.90 -30.91 38.36
CA ASP A 216 17.01 -31.65 38.96
C ASP A 216 16.96 -31.56 40.49
N PRO A 217 17.16 -32.65 41.25
CA PRO A 217 17.06 -32.61 42.70
C PRO A 217 17.91 -31.51 43.38
N SER A 218 19.05 -31.14 42.80
CA SER A 218 19.89 -30.01 43.26
C SER A 218 19.20 -28.66 43.04
N ILE A 219 18.90 -28.31 41.78
CA ILE A 219 18.19 -27.08 41.38
C ILE A 219 16.88 -26.95 42.17
N ARG A 220 16.14 -28.04 42.32
CA ARG A 220 14.89 -28.10 43.06
C ARG A 220 15.10 -27.88 44.56
N LEU A 221 16.16 -28.43 45.15
CA LEU A 221 16.48 -28.22 46.57
C LEU A 221 16.84 -26.75 46.82
N THR A 222 17.71 -26.15 46.00
CA THR A 222 18.08 -24.73 46.08
C THR A 222 16.84 -23.82 45.99
N LEU A 223 15.99 -24.04 44.98
CA LEU A 223 14.76 -23.24 44.80
C LEU A 223 13.72 -23.46 45.92
N GLN A 224 13.63 -24.64 46.52
CA GLN A 224 12.66 -24.91 47.59
C GLN A 224 13.13 -24.49 48.99
N THR A 225 14.42 -24.64 49.30
CA THR A 225 14.96 -24.37 50.66
C THR A 225 14.83 -22.89 51.02
N GLU A 226 15.09 -21.99 50.07
CA GLU A 226 15.00 -20.55 50.32
C GLU A 226 13.62 -19.93 50.06
N ALA A 227 12.79 -20.54 49.22
CA ALA A 227 11.37 -20.17 49.16
C ALA A 227 10.69 -20.40 50.52
N ILE A 228 11.15 -21.42 51.27
CA ILE A 228 10.80 -21.61 52.67
C ILE A 228 11.43 -20.53 53.55
N THR A 229 12.73 -20.22 53.44
CA THR A 229 13.38 -19.17 54.26
C THR A 229 12.71 -17.79 54.13
N ILE A 230 12.32 -17.37 52.93
CA ILE A 230 11.60 -16.10 52.71
C ILE A 230 10.20 -16.19 53.34
N ALA A 231 9.47 -17.29 53.16
CA ALA A 231 8.16 -17.48 53.78
C ALA A 231 8.22 -17.52 55.32
N GLU A 232 9.19 -18.23 55.91
CA GLU A 232 9.41 -18.35 57.36
C GLU A 232 9.91 -17.04 57.98
N SER A 233 10.67 -16.21 57.24
CA SER A 233 11.01 -14.84 57.67
C SER A 233 9.77 -13.95 57.82
N GLY A 234 8.72 -14.22 57.04
CA GLY A 234 7.39 -13.64 57.17
C GLY A 234 6.42 -14.44 58.06
N GLN A 235 6.79 -15.66 58.50
CA GLN A 235 5.94 -16.58 59.26
C GLN A 235 6.70 -17.26 60.41
N ASN A 236 7.24 -16.43 61.29
CA ASN A 236 7.59 -16.85 62.64
C ASN A 236 6.29 -17.16 63.42
N LEU A 237 5.77 -18.39 63.31
CA LEU A 237 5.08 -19.16 64.38
C LEU A 237 4.65 -20.59 63.95
N THR A 238 5.31 -21.59 64.54
CA THR A 238 4.83 -22.96 64.89
C THR A 238 4.68 -24.12 63.86
N THR A 239 5.72 -24.99 63.87
CA THR A 239 5.68 -26.48 64.08
C THR A 239 5.19 -27.50 63.00
N ARG A 240 6.15 -27.95 62.16
CA ARG A 240 6.78 -29.31 62.04
C ARG A 240 5.99 -30.67 61.99
N HIS A 241 6.62 -31.61 61.26
CA HIS A 241 6.62 -33.11 61.33
C HIS A 241 5.55 -33.93 60.56
N SER A 242 5.80 -35.17 60.03
CA SER A 242 6.97 -35.82 59.37
C SER A 242 6.68 -37.29 58.94
N GLY A 243 7.32 -37.82 57.87
CA GLY A 243 7.36 -39.26 57.45
C GLY A 243 6.99 -39.48 55.96
N CYS A 244 7.72 -40.19 55.06
CA CYS A 244 8.39 -41.52 55.01
C CYS A 244 7.46 -42.70 54.57
N ASN A 245 7.82 -43.69 53.72
CA ASN A 245 9.02 -43.94 52.86
C ASN A 245 8.75 -45.01 51.74
N ASP A 246 9.56 -44.99 50.66
CA ASP A 246 10.15 -46.07 49.80
C ASP A 246 9.42 -47.14 48.92
N GLY A 247 10.11 -47.49 47.81
CA GLY A 247 10.01 -48.72 46.97
C GLY A 247 9.01 -48.69 45.78
N GLY A 248 9.24 -49.21 44.56
CA GLY A 248 10.33 -49.96 43.87
C GLY A 248 9.74 -50.97 42.84
N ASP A 249 10.33 -51.45 41.73
CA ASP A 249 11.56 -51.20 40.95
C ASP A 249 11.42 -51.90 39.53
N ARG A 250 12.34 -51.66 38.58
CA ARG A 250 12.74 -52.47 37.37
C ARG A 250 12.03 -52.44 35.99
N LYS A 251 12.86 -52.02 34.99
CA LYS A 251 13.16 -52.63 33.65
C LYS A 251 12.17 -52.40 32.48
N ARG A 252 12.59 -51.82 31.32
CA ARG A 252 13.45 -52.29 30.17
C ARG A 252 12.72 -53.29 29.22
N THR A 253 12.86 -53.37 27.88
CA THR A 253 13.69 -52.78 26.78
C THR A 253 13.13 -53.32 25.41
N ARG A 254 13.43 -52.89 24.15
CA ARG A 254 14.07 -51.74 23.44
C ARG A 254 14.10 -52.04 21.91
N SER A 255 14.28 -51.03 21.04
CA SER A 255 14.70 -51.15 19.59
C SER A 255 13.61 -51.46 18.53
N SER A 256 13.89 -51.39 17.22
CA SER A 256 13.96 -50.18 16.33
C SER A 256 14.11 -50.56 14.82
N ARG A 257 13.88 -49.61 13.88
CA ARG A 257 14.01 -49.70 12.38
C ARG A 257 12.99 -50.63 11.65
N ALA A 258 12.76 -50.57 10.32
CA ALA A 258 12.66 -49.50 9.28
C ALA A 258 12.36 -50.10 7.87
N ILE A 259 11.73 -49.34 6.93
CA ILE A 259 11.90 -49.39 5.42
C ILE A 259 11.34 -50.67 4.67
N ASN A 260 10.73 -50.66 3.46
CA ASN A 260 10.16 -49.63 2.53
C ASN A 260 9.31 -50.22 1.35
N ILE A 261 8.25 -49.53 0.88
CA ILE A 261 7.52 -49.68 -0.45
C ILE A 261 6.87 -51.11 -0.66
N VAL A 262 6.05 -51.59 -1.64
CA VAL A 262 5.37 -51.29 -2.96
C VAL A 262 4.06 -52.14 -3.00
N ASP A 263 3.04 -52.09 -3.89
CA ASP A 263 2.60 -51.27 -5.07
C ASP A 263 1.02 -51.20 -5.07
N THR A 264 0.11 -51.22 -6.08
CA THR A 264 0.05 -51.39 -7.56
C THR A 264 -1.26 -50.76 -8.16
N SER A 265 -1.42 -50.77 -9.50
CA SER A 265 -2.62 -50.42 -10.33
C SER A 265 -3.89 -51.31 -10.11
N ALA A 266 -5.14 -51.03 -10.58
CA ALA A 266 -5.56 -50.45 -11.88
C ALA A 266 -7.08 -50.13 -12.07
N ARG A 267 -7.39 -49.19 -13.01
CA ARG A 267 -8.55 -49.10 -13.98
C ARG A 267 -10.02 -48.83 -13.56
N ARG A 268 -10.55 -47.71 -14.11
CA ARG A 268 -11.85 -47.48 -14.84
C ARG A 268 -13.20 -47.80 -14.16
N ALA A 269 -14.31 -47.06 -14.35
CA ALA A 269 -14.65 -45.72 -14.91
C ALA A 269 -16.19 -45.50 -14.65
N SER A 270 -16.97 -44.49 -15.09
CA SER A 270 -16.83 -43.24 -15.88
C SER A 270 -18.16 -42.45 -15.80
N SER A 271 -18.13 -41.11 -15.88
CA SER A 271 -19.26 -40.26 -16.31
C SER A 271 -18.73 -39.03 -17.10
N GLN A 272 -19.59 -38.31 -17.81
CA GLN A 272 -19.19 -37.40 -18.90
C GLN A 272 -19.27 -35.91 -18.53
N THR A 273 -18.18 -35.18 -18.78
CA THR A 273 -18.18 -33.71 -18.92
C THR A 273 -18.57 -33.31 -20.35
N PRO A 274 -19.53 -32.40 -20.56
CA PRO A 274 -19.71 -31.76 -21.87
C PRO A 274 -18.45 -30.98 -22.28
N LYS A 275 -18.14 -30.98 -23.58
CA LYS A 275 -17.15 -30.05 -24.17
C LYS A 275 -17.83 -28.72 -24.53
N PRO A 276 -17.08 -27.60 -24.61
CA PRO A 276 -17.67 -26.29 -24.85
C PRO A 276 -18.30 -26.19 -26.25
N SER A 277 -19.42 -25.48 -26.33
CA SER A 277 -20.00 -24.97 -27.57
C SER A 277 -19.55 -23.53 -27.80
N ASP A 278 -19.12 -23.20 -29.00
CA ASP A 278 -18.90 -21.81 -29.41
C ASP A 278 -20.23 -21.05 -29.42
N GLY A 279 -20.33 -19.98 -28.63
CA GLY A 279 -21.53 -19.15 -28.53
C GLY A 279 -21.59 -18.37 -27.22
N GLU A 280 -21.54 -17.04 -27.33
CA GLU A 280 -21.87 -16.03 -26.31
C GLU A 280 -21.26 -16.21 -24.89
N LYS A 281 -20.28 -15.35 -24.57
CA LYS A 281 -19.94 -15.07 -23.16
C LYS A 281 -21.13 -14.37 -22.48
N ALA A 282 -21.92 -15.13 -21.71
CA ALA A 282 -22.83 -14.54 -20.74
C ALA A 282 -22.04 -13.65 -19.75
N PRO A 283 -22.52 -12.44 -19.41
CA PRO A 283 -21.73 -11.49 -18.64
C PRO A 283 -21.66 -11.87 -17.15
N GLU A 284 -20.46 -11.76 -16.55
CA GLU A 284 -20.37 -11.52 -15.10
C GLU A 284 -21.00 -10.15 -14.81
N ILE A 285 -22.15 -10.16 -14.15
CA ILE A 285 -22.87 -8.94 -13.75
C ILE A 285 -22.25 -8.43 -12.44
N PRO A 286 -21.76 -7.17 -12.36
CA PRO A 286 -20.84 -6.73 -11.31
C PRO A 286 -21.39 -6.80 -9.87
N PHE A 287 -22.69 -6.57 -9.72
CA PHE A 287 -23.51 -6.97 -8.59
C PHE A 287 -24.92 -7.25 -9.12
N PRO A 288 -25.58 -8.35 -8.71
CA PRO A 288 -26.90 -8.71 -9.23
C PRO A 288 -27.94 -7.65 -8.87
N ARG A 289 -28.61 -7.08 -9.88
CA ARG A 289 -29.90 -6.39 -9.65
C ARG A 289 -30.92 -7.46 -9.28
N LEU A 290 -31.29 -7.48 -8.00
CA LEU A 290 -32.29 -8.41 -7.48
C LEU A 290 -33.65 -8.07 -8.09
N ASP A 291 -34.16 -8.94 -8.96
CA ASP A 291 -35.51 -8.78 -9.52
C ASP A 291 -36.57 -8.77 -8.40
N PRO A 292 -37.42 -7.73 -8.29
CA PRO A 292 -38.47 -7.65 -7.27
C PRO A 292 -39.52 -8.77 -7.41
N ASN A 293 -39.68 -9.30 -8.62
CA ASN A 293 -40.62 -10.38 -8.95
C ASN A 293 -40.01 -11.78 -8.85
N ARG A 294 -38.72 -11.89 -8.48
CA ARG A 294 -38.00 -13.16 -8.51
C ARG A 294 -38.72 -14.22 -7.69
N TYR A 295 -38.67 -15.47 -8.18
CA TYR A 295 -39.19 -16.62 -7.46
C TYR A 295 -38.56 -16.68 -6.05
N GLN A 296 -39.39 -16.80 -5.03
CA GLN A 296 -38.91 -16.99 -3.67
C GLN A 296 -38.56 -18.46 -3.50
N PHE A 297 -37.26 -18.76 -3.38
CA PHE A 297 -36.85 -20.05 -2.85
C PHE A 297 -37.33 -20.13 -1.40
N GLU A 298 -38.26 -21.06 -1.13
CA GLU A 298 -38.59 -21.41 0.24
C GLU A 298 -37.39 -22.18 0.80
N MET A 299 -36.70 -21.61 1.78
CA MET A 299 -35.78 -22.38 2.61
C MET A 299 -36.61 -23.47 3.30
N ASP A 300 -36.17 -24.72 3.23
CA ASP A 300 -36.94 -25.82 3.81
C ASP A 300 -37.12 -25.58 5.32
N ARG A 301 -38.36 -25.77 5.79
CA ARG A 301 -38.84 -25.23 7.07
C ARG A 301 -38.91 -26.25 8.20
N ASN A 302 -38.56 -27.49 7.91
CA ASN A 302 -38.50 -28.58 8.89
C ASN A 302 -37.02 -28.90 9.15
N VAL A 303 -36.57 -28.87 10.41
CA VAL A 303 -35.20 -29.31 10.71
C VAL A 303 -35.21 -30.83 10.92
N ASP A 304 -35.04 -31.57 9.83
CA ASP A 304 -34.89 -33.03 9.84
C ASP A 304 -33.91 -33.49 10.95
N GLU A 305 -34.24 -34.59 11.63
CA GLU A 305 -33.37 -35.26 12.60
C GLU A 305 -31.94 -35.40 12.05
N ALA A 306 -31.80 -35.77 10.77
CA ALA A 306 -30.51 -35.88 10.11
C ALA A 306 -29.79 -34.53 9.91
N ILE A 307 -30.52 -33.42 9.78
CA ILE A 307 -29.96 -32.06 9.67
C ILE A 307 -29.52 -31.56 11.06
N VAL A 308 -30.32 -31.75 12.12
CA VAL A 308 -29.91 -31.43 13.50
C VAL A 308 -28.66 -32.23 13.87
N ASP A 309 -28.69 -33.54 13.61
CA ASP A 309 -27.58 -34.46 13.87
C ASP A 309 -26.33 -34.08 13.04
N HIS A 310 -26.49 -33.63 11.79
CA HIS A 310 -25.38 -33.10 10.97
C HIS A 310 -24.81 -31.79 11.54
N ILE A 311 -25.64 -30.81 11.90
CA ILE A 311 -25.19 -29.52 12.44
C ILE A 311 -24.41 -29.73 13.75
N ILE A 312 -24.90 -30.58 14.65
CA ILE A 312 -24.20 -30.89 15.91
C ILE A 312 -22.86 -31.59 15.66
N ARG A 313 -22.74 -32.46 14.62
CA ARG A 313 -21.45 -33.03 14.20
C ARG A 313 -20.46 -31.98 13.71
N GLN A 314 -20.93 -30.93 13.01
CA GLN A 314 -20.09 -29.88 12.42
C GLN A 314 -19.68 -28.77 13.41
N LEU A 315 -20.23 -28.75 14.63
CA LEU A 315 -19.84 -27.76 15.64
C LEU A 315 -18.31 -27.80 15.86
N PRO A 316 -17.60 -26.65 15.83
CA PRO A 316 -16.17 -26.63 16.04
C PRO A 316 -15.81 -27.15 17.43
N SER A 317 -14.61 -27.71 17.57
CA SER A 317 -14.09 -28.09 18.89
C SER A 317 -13.87 -26.85 19.75
N GLU A 318 -13.93 -27.02 21.08
CA GLU A 318 -13.94 -25.95 22.09
C GLU A 318 -15.31 -25.21 22.24
N LYS A 319 -15.29 -23.94 22.66
CA LYS A 319 -16.45 -23.28 23.29
C LYS A 319 -17.46 -22.70 22.30
N ALA A 320 -18.75 -22.84 22.62
CA ALA A 320 -19.81 -22.05 22.03
C ALA A 320 -19.64 -20.55 22.35
N SER A 321 -19.96 -19.69 21.39
CA SER A 321 -20.01 -18.23 21.55
C SER A 321 -21.37 -17.80 22.12
N GLY A 322 -21.61 -18.06 23.41
CA GLY A 322 -22.89 -17.81 24.06
C GLY A 322 -22.81 -17.50 25.56
N TYR A 323 -23.92 -16.99 26.11
CA TYR A 323 -24.10 -16.66 27.55
C TYR A 323 -24.31 -17.91 28.43
N ASP A 324 -24.73 -19.01 27.81
CA ASP A 324 -25.03 -20.35 28.33
C ASP A 324 -23.78 -21.09 28.83
N LYS A 325 -22.61 -20.81 28.25
CA LYS A 325 -21.28 -21.34 28.63
C LYS A 325 -21.07 -22.84 28.45
N ILE A 326 -22.04 -23.60 27.94
CA ILE A 326 -21.88 -25.02 27.57
C ILE A 326 -20.78 -25.15 26.49
N ALA A 327 -20.09 -26.30 26.44
CA ALA A 327 -19.08 -26.57 25.42
C ALA A 327 -19.65 -27.52 24.36
N ASN A 328 -19.25 -27.34 23.10
CA ASN A 328 -19.78 -28.11 21.96
C ASN A 328 -19.61 -29.63 22.13
N GLU A 329 -18.58 -30.07 22.86
CA GLU A 329 -18.34 -31.49 23.15
C GLU A 329 -19.42 -32.12 24.04
N ALA A 330 -20.04 -31.36 24.95
CA ALA A 330 -21.21 -31.83 25.70
C ALA A 330 -22.36 -32.12 24.74
N THR A 331 -22.69 -31.15 23.88
CA THR A 331 -23.75 -31.23 22.87
C THR A 331 -23.54 -32.40 21.90
N LYS A 332 -22.29 -32.67 21.49
CA LYS A 332 -21.91 -33.81 20.65
C LYS A 332 -22.06 -35.17 21.34
N MET A 333 -21.76 -35.27 22.63
CA MET A 333 -21.82 -36.53 23.39
C MET A 333 -23.25 -37.00 23.65
N THR A 334 -24.19 -36.08 23.80
CA THR A 334 -25.62 -36.37 24.04
C THR A 334 -26.48 -36.06 22.83
N ARG A 335 -25.87 -35.97 21.64
CA ARG A 335 -26.47 -35.61 20.35
C ARG A 335 -27.82 -36.29 20.10
N VAL A 336 -27.95 -37.61 20.32
CA VAL A 336 -29.24 -38.31 20.14
C VAL A 336 -30.32 -37.76 21.07
N ILE A 337 -30.00 -37.57 22.35
CA ILE A 337 -30.96 -37.10 23.38
C ILE A 337 -31.26 -35.62 23.19
N ILE A 338 -30.28 -34.80 22.81
CA ILE A 338 -30.47 -33.38 22.49
C ILE A 338 -31.24 -33.21 21.18
N THR A 339 -31.01 -34.05 20.17
CA THR A 339 -31.83 -34.06 18.95
C THR A 339 -33.27 -34.49 19.29
N CYS A 340 -33.50 -35.53 20.10
CA CYS A 340 -34.86 -35.88 20.55
C CYS A 340 -35.51 -34.76 21.39
N ALA A 341 -34.77 -34.08 22.26
CA ALA A 341 -35.28 -32.96 23.06
C ALA A 341 -35.54 -31.71 22.20
N ALA A 342 -34.68 -31.43 21.21
CA ALA A 342 -34.88 -30.37 20.22
C ALA A 342 -36.09 -30.67 19.32
N LEU A 343 -36.26 -31.91 18.86
CA LEU A 343 -37.43 -32.37 18.11
C LEU A 343 -38.71 -32.39 18.96
N ALA A 344 -38.62 -32.56 20.28
CA ALA A 344 -39.75 -32.43 21.19
C ALA A 344 -40.13 -30.94 21.40
N LEU A 345 -39.13 -30.07 21.61
CA LEU A 345 -39.31 -28.62 21.65
C LEU A 345 -39.83 -28.07 20.31
N GLU A 346 -39.36 -28.60 19.17
CA GLU A 346 -39.84 -28.30 17.82
C GLU A 346 -41.26 -28.84 17.63
N GLY A 347 -41.56 -30.07 18.08
CA GLY A 347 -42.89 -30.67 18.07
C GLY A 347 -43.94 -29.91 18.88
N LEU A 348 -43.53 -29.12 19.88
CA LEU A 348 -44.39 -28.17 20.60
C LEU A 348 -44.35 -26.76 19.97
N ALA A 349 -43.22 -26.32 19.41
CA ALA A 349 -43.11 -25.12 18.57
C ALA A 349 -43.78 -25.27 17.19
N MET A 350 -44.32 -26.44 16.83
CA MET A 350 -45.26 -26.62 15.73
C MET A 350 -46.57 -25.86 15.93
N THR A 351 -46.81 -25.30 17.12
CA THR A 351 -47.83 -24.27 17.38
C THR A 351 -47.43 -22.86 16.89
N GLY A 352 -46.13 -22.58 16.70
CA GLY A 352 -45.60 -21.26 16.34
C GLY A 352 -44.12 -21.31 15.93
N LYS A 353 -43.87 -21.37 14.61
CA LYS A 353 -42.53 -21.38 13.97
C LYS A 353 -41.59 -20.30 14.51
N VAL A 354 -40.31 -20.62 14.64
CA VAL A 354 -39.22 -19.63 14.77
C VAL A 354 -38.40 -19.64 13.47
N ASN A 355 -38.59 -18.62 12.64
CA ASN A 355 -37.87 -18.43 11.38
C ASN A 355 -36.55 -17.69 11.62
N PHE A 356 -35.58 -17.80 10.69
CA PHE A 356 -34.41 -16.90 10.67
C PHE A 356 -34.85 -15.41 10.61
N ALA A 357 -35.96 -15.12 9.93
CA ALA A 357 -36.56 -13.79 9.89
C ALA A 357 -37.04 -13.29 11.28
N ASP A 358 -37.38 -14.19 12.19
CA ASP A 358 -37.96 -13.89 13.52
C ASP A 358 -36.88 -13.69 14.60
N LEU A 359 -35.61 -13.93 14.26
CA LEU A 359 -34.48 -13.57 15.11
C LEU A 359 -34.46 -12.05 15.39
N PRO A 360 -34.04 -11.61 16.59
CA PRO A 360 -33.77 -10.22 16.90
C PRO A 360 -32.91 -9.51 15.84
N THR A 361 -33.26 -8.27 15.52
CA THR A 361 -32.63 -7.47 14.46
C THR A 361 -31.12 -7.35 14.67
N GLU A 362 -30.68 -7.24 15.91
CA GLU A 362 -29.28 -7.13 16.33
C GLU A 362 -28.49 -8.40 15.98
N LEU A 363 -29.09 -9.58 16.21
CA LEU A 363 -28.48 -10.87 15.87
C LEU A 363 -28.45 -11.10 14.35
N LYS A 364 -29.54 -10.75 13.65
CA LYS A 364 -29.55 -10.79 12.17
C LYS A 364 -28.47 -9.88 11.58
N GLN A 365 -28.33 -8.65 12.08
CA GLN A 365 -27.29 -7.72 11.64
C GLN A 365 -25.87 -8.23 11.93
N GLN A 366 -25.63 -8.90 13.07
CA GLN A 366 -24.34 -9.54 13.35
C GLN A 366 -24.06 -10.69 12.37
N ILE A 367 -25.00 -11.60 12.16
CA ILE A 367 -24.86 -12.73 11.22
C ILE A 367 -24.61 -12.22 9.79
N TYR A 368 -25.39 -11.23 9.34
CA TYR A 368 -25.17 -10.60 8.03
C TYR A 368 -23.79 -9.93 7.95
N ARG A 369 -23.33 -9.26 9.02
CA ARG A 369 -22.03 -8.58 9.02
C ARG A 369 -20.87 -9.56 8.87
N GLU A 370 -20.87 -10.65 9.63
CA GLU A 370 -19.82 -11.67 9.54
C GLU A 370 -19.88 -12.47 8.24
N TYR A 371 -21.05 -12.60 7.59
CA TYR A 371 -21.18 -13.21 6.26
C TYR A 371 -20.65 -12.30 5.13
N PHE A 372 -21.01 -11.02 5.12
CA PHE A 372 -20.68 -10.11 4.00
C PHE A 372 -19.34 -9.37 4.15
N LYS A 373 -18.75 -9.31 5.35
CA LYS A 373 -17.46 -8.65 5.57
C LYS A 373 -16.30 -9.59 5.18
N VAL A 374 -15.58 -9.22 4.14
CA VAL A 374 -14.41 -9.95 3.64
C VAL A 374 -13.13 -9.33 4.21
N LYS A 375 -12.14 -10.16 4.54
CA LYS A 375 -10.80 -9.69 4.93
C LYS A 375 -10.17 -8.93 3.76
N ASP A 376 -9.61 -7.75 4.04
CA ASP A 376 -8.97 -6.86 3.06
C ASP A 376 -9.92 -6.32 1.95
N GLY A 377 -11.23 -6.58 2.06
CA GLY A 377 -12.27 -6.01 1.20
C GLY A 377 -12.37 -6.62 -0.20
N PHE A 378 -12.72 -5.77 -1.18
CA PHE A 378 -12.86 -6.13 -2.59
C PHE A 378 -11.80 -5.45 -3.46
N ILE A 379 -11.22 -6.18 -4.40
CA ILE A 379 -10.26 -5.69 -5.39
C ILE A 379 -10.90 -5.75 -6.79
N TYR A 380 -10.72 -4.71 -7.59
CA TYR A 380 -11.15 -4.68 -8.98
C TYR A 380 -10.25 -5.56 -9.87
N TYR A 381 -10.86 -6.51 -10.61
CA TYR A 381 -10.13 -7.47 -11.44
C TYR A 381 -10.38 -7.23 -12.93
N ALA A 382 -9.44 -6.57 -13.60
CA ALA A 382 -9.64 -5.99 -14.93
C ALA A 382 -9.82 -6.98 -16.09
N GLN A 383 -9.45 -8.25 -15.91
CA GLN A 383 -9.59 -9.29 -16.94
C GLN A 383 -11.04 -9.77 -17.09
N SER A 384 -11.80 -9.80 -15.97
CA SER A 384 -13.24 -10.05 -15.94
C SER A 384 -14.06 -8.75 -15.88
N ASP A 385 -13.42 -7.62 -15.54
CA ASP A 385 -14.03 -6.30 -15.34
C ASP A 385 -15.15 -6.37 -14.27
N SER A 386 -14.84 -7.10 -13.19
CA SER A 386 -15.69 -7.39 -12.03
C SER A 386 -14.91 -7.20 -10.70
N LEU A 387 -15.62 -7.13 -9.56
CA LEU A 387 -15.00 -7.07 -8.23
C LEU A 387 -14.83 -8.48 -7.66
N LYS A 388 -13.73 -8.70 -6.94
CA LYS A 388 -13.38 -9.97 -6.29
C LYS A 388 -12.87 -9.75 -4.87
N THR A 389 -12.80 -10.83 -4.10
CA THR A 389 -12.08 -10.88 -2.83
C THR A 389 -10.57 -10.75 -3.03
N ALA A 390 -9.82 -10.39 -1.98
CA ALA A 390 -8.38 -10.18 -2.06
C ALA A 390 -7.57 -11.44 -2.46
N ASP A 391 -8.10 -12.64 -2.23
CA ASP A 391 -7.52 -13.91 -2.71
C ASP A 391 -8.18 -14.42 -4.02
N ASN A 392 -8.67 -13.49 -4.85
CA ASN A 392 -9.14 -13.70 -6.23
C ASN A 392 -10.39 -14.62 -6.36
N ARG A 393 -11.13 -14.87 -5.27
CA ARG A 393 -12.44 -15.55 -5.32
C ARG A 393 -13.56 -14.57 -5.65
N SER A 394 -14.63 -15.08 -6.27
CA SER A 394 -15.88 -14.34 -6.46
C SER A 394 -16.49 -13.88 -5.14
N ILE A 395 -17.24 -12.78 -5.15
CA ILE A 395 -17.93 -12.27 -3.96
C ILE A 395 -19.09 -13.21 -3.62
N GLU A 396 -19.15 -13.65 -2.37
CA GLU A 396 -20.15 -14.59 -1.87
C GLU A 396 -21.47 -13.86 -1.56
N LEU A 397 -22.50 -14.11 -2.38
CA LEU A 397 -23.79 -13.41 -2.34
C LEU A 397 -25.00 -14.35 -2.19
N SER A 398 -24.79 -15.66 -1.99
CA SER A 398 -25.86 -16.68 -1.99
C SER A 398 -26.97 -16.36 -0.98
N LEU A 399 -26.61 -15.83 0.19
CA LEU A 399 -27.56 -15.39 1.22
C LEU A 399 -28.55 -14.33 0.71
N MET A 400 -28.12 -13.40 -0.16
CA MET A 400 -29.00 -12.39 -0.76
C MET A 400 -30.08 -13.01 -1.67
N PHE A 401 -29.80 -14.15 -2.30
CA PHE A 401 -30.72 -14.79 -3.23
C PHE A 401 -31.84 -15.59 -2.53
N THR A 402 -31.59 -16.11 -1.33
CA THR A 402 -32.52 -16.95 -0.54
C THR A 402 -33.98 -16.44 -0.55
N CYS A 403 -34.26 -15.29 0.07
CA CYS A 403 -35.61 -14.73 0.14
C CYS A 403 -35.62 -13.20 0.02
N ARG A 404 -36.80 -12.62 -0.31
CA ARG A 404 -36.97 -11.18 -0.50
C ARG A 404 -36.71 -10.35 0.77
N SER A 405 -36.96 -10.89 1.97
CA SER A 405 -36.68 -10.17 3.23
C SER A 405 -35.18 -10.02 3.45
N ILE A 406 -34.44 -11.14 3.44
CA ILE A 406 -32.98 -11.15 3.61
C ILE A 406 -32.32 -10.28 2.52
N ALA A 407 -32.76 -10.38 1.27
CA ALA A 407 -32.35 -9.47 0.20
C ALA A 407 -32.50 -7.98 0.55
N ASN A 408 -33.67 -7.56 1.05
CA ASN A 408 -33.94 -6.16 1.37
C ASN A 408 -33.13 -5.67 2.57
N ASP A 409 -32.97 -6.52 3.59
CA ASP A 409 -32.12 -6.25 4.76
C ASP A 409 -30.66 -6.07 4.34
N THR A 410 -30.16 -6.94 3.45
CA THR A 410 -28.72 -7.12 3.19
C THR A 410 -28.19 -6.41 1.95
N ARG A 411 -29.05 -5.92 1.03
CA ARG A 411 -28.68 -5.36 -0.29
C ARG A 411 -27.55 -4.33 -0.29
N HIS A 412 -27.35 -3.63 0.82
CA HIS A 412 -26.36 -2.57 0.99
C HIS A 412 -25.07 -3.02 1.70
N LEU A 413 -25.09 -4.16 2.39
CA LEU A 413 -24.00 -4.62 3.26
C LEU A 413 -22.70 -4.97 2.50
N PRO A 414 -22.73 -5.64 1.33
CA PRO A 414 -21.49 -5.96 0.62
C PRO A 414 -20.63 -4.74 0.29
N LEU A 415 -21.23 -3.64 -0.21
CA LEU A 415 -20.50 -2.43 -0.60
C LEU A 415 -20.28 -1.44 0.56
N SER A 416 -21.01 -1.58 1.68
CA SER A 416 -20.88 -0.69 2.84
C SER A 416 -20.01 -1.23 3.97
N LEU A 417 -19.78 -2.54 4.03
CA LEU A 417 -18.90 -3.18 5.01
C LEU A 417 -17.45 -3.35 4.52
N ASN A 418 -17.24 -3.32 3.20
CA ASN A 418 -15.96 -3.59 2.57
C ASN A 418 -15.42 -2.34 1.85
N SER A 419 -14.10 -2.15 1.90
CA SER A 419 -13.40 -1.25 1.00
C SER A 419 -13.37 -1.82 -0.42
N VAL A 420 -13.55 -0.98 -1.43
CA VAL A 420 -13.30 -1.33 -2.84
C VAL A 420 -11.93 -0.77 -3.23
N GLN A 421 -11.08 -1.58 -3.86
CA GLN A 421 -9.70 -1.22 -4.22
C GLN A 421 -9.48 -1.23 -5.73
N PHE A 422 -8.78 -0.21 -6.25
CA PHE A 422 -8.34 -0.13 -7.64
C PHE A 422 -6.84 0.23 -7.69
N SER A 423 -6.12 -0.32 -8.67
CA SER A 423 -4.72 -0.01 -8.97
C SER A 423 -4.56 0.58 -10.37
N ALA A 424 -3.40 1.20 -10.64
CA ALA A 424 -3.00 1.61 -11.99
C ALA A 424 -2.96 0.40 -12.96
N LEU A 425 -3.76 0.44 -14.02
CA LEU A 425 -4.04 -0.72 -14.87
C LEU A 425 -3.22 -0.73 -16.17
N TYR A 426 -2.36 -1.73 -16.32
CA TYR A 426 -1.83 -2.16 -17.62
C TYR A 426 -2.75 -3.20 -18.27
N ARG A 427 -3.03 -3.05 -19.57
CA ARG A 427 -3.71 -4.04 -20.41
C ARG A 427 -3.12 -3.99 -21.82
N GLN A 428 -2.56 -5.10 -22.30
CA GLN A 428 -1.99 -5.20 -23.64
C GLN A 428 -2.99 -4.79 -24.74
N ASP A 429 -4.26 -5.21 -24.63
CA ASP A 429 -5.30 -4.85 -25.61
C ASP A 429 -5.69 -3.37 -25.60
N TRP A 430 -5.25 -2.61 -24.59
CA TRP A 430 -5.45 -1.16 -24.44
C TRP A 430 -4.16 -0.36 -24.63
N GLN A 431 -3.03 -0.99 -24.91
CA GLN A 431 -1.71 -0.33 -24.98
C GLN A 431 -1.66 0.80 -26.03
N ASN A 432 -2.18 0.53 -27.24
CA ASN A 432 -2.37 1.55 -28.29
C ASN A 432 -3.36 2.65 -27.86
N LEU A 433 -4.46 2.28 -27.22
CA LEU A 433 -5.48 3.23 -26.76
C LEU A 433 -4.89 4.20 -25.73
N ALA A 434 -4.19 3.71 -24.72
CA ALA A 434 -3.60 4.50 -23.67
C ALA A 434 -2.45 5.39 -24.19
N GLY A 435 -1.52 4.82 -24.97
CA GLY A 435 -0.38 5.58 -25.50
C GLY A 435 -0.81 6.69 -26.46
N CYS A 436 -1.67 6.37 -27.43
CA CYS A 436 -2.14 7.37 -28.39
C CYS A 436 -3.09 8.39 -27.75
N PHE A 437 -3.84 8.01 -26.71
CA PHE A 437 -4.60 8.97 -25.89
C PHE A 437 -3.68 9.98 -25.21
N ASN A 438 -2.60 9.50 -24.57
CA ASN A 438 -1.62 10.37 -23.91
C ASN A 438 -0.99 11.36 -24.90
N LEU A 439 -0.62 10.88 -26.10
CA LEU A 439 -0.08 11.71 -27.17
C LEU A 439 -1.09 12.79 -27.63
N VAL A 440 -2.31 12.43 -28.01
CA VAL A 440 -3.27 13.42 -28.58
C VAL A 440 -3.69 14.45 -27.55
N ALA A 441 -3.89 14.05 -26.30
CA ALA A 441 -4.27 14.96 -25.22
C ALA A 441 -3.12 15.91 -24.87
N THR A 442 -1.88 15.42 -24.80
CA THR A 442 -0.69 16.26 -24.59
C THR A 442 -0.44 17.22 -25.75
N TYR A 443 -0.57 16.77 -26.99
CA TYR A 443 -0.37 17.63 -28.17
C TYR A 443 -1.45 18.71 -28.26
N HIS A 444 -2.72 18.36 -28.02
CA HIS A 444 -3.82 19.33 -27.94
C HIS A 444 -3.60 20.35 -26.80
N ARG A 445 -3.21 19.89 -25.61
CA ARG A 445 -2.88 20.74 -24.45
C ARG A 445 -1.77 21.76 -24.75
N ILE A 446 -0.70 21.33 -25.44
CA ILE A 446 0.40 22.23 -25.85
C ILE A 446 -0.08 23.23 -26.90
N LEU A 447 -0.92 22.80 -27.87
CA LEU A 447 -1.59 23.70 -28.81
C LEU A 447 -2.53 24.71 -28.14
N GLN A 448 -3.24 24.32 -27.06
CA GLN A 448 -4.09 25.24 -26.30
C GLN A 448 -3.26 26.34 -25.62
N SER A 449 -2.17 25.94 -24.93
CA SER A 449 -1.19 26.88 -24.37
C SER A 449 -0.66 27.85 -25.45
N ASP A 450 -0.31 27.33 -26.62
CA ASP A 450 0.26 28.10 -27.73
C ASP A 450 -0.75 29.09 -28.34
N PHE A 451 -1.96 28.63 -28.63
CA PHE A 451 -3.01 29.45 -29.24
C PHE A 451 -3.41 30.61 -28.32
N VAL A 452 -3.49 30.40 -27.00
CA VAL A 452 -3.74 31.49 -26.04
C VAL A 452 -2.64 32.55 -26.16
N MET A 453 -1.38 32.13 -26.19
CA MET A 453 -0.23 33.04 -26.20
C MET A 453 -0.15 33.85 -27.48
N HIS A 454 -0.35 33.22 -28.63
CA HIS A 454 -0.37 33.91 -29.91
C HIS A 454 -1.63 34.75 -30.14
N LEU A 455 -2.80 34.37 -29.64
CA LEU A 455 -4.05 35.12 -29.84
C LEU A 455 -4.33 36.18 -28.77
N ALA A 456 -3.68 36.13 -27.60
CA ALA A 456 -3.90 37.09 -26.52
C ALA A 456 -3.62 38.56 -26.93
N ARG A 457 -2.83 38.79 -27.99
CA ARG A 457 -2.64 40.12 -28.60
C ARG A 457 -3.95 40.76 -29.13
N PHE A 458 -4.99 39.96 -29.38
CA PHE A 458 -6.29 40.40 -29.90
C PHE A 458 -7.35 40.59 -28.80
N MET A 459 -7.04 40.28 -27.54
CA MET A 459 -8.00 40.38 -26.44
C MET A 459 -8.28 41.84 -26.07
N THR A 460 -9.56 42.19 -25.91
CA THR A 460 -9.98 43.53 -25.46
C THR A 460 -9.91 43.64 -23.93
N PRO A 461 -9.89 44.86 -23.34
CA PRO A 461 -10.02 45.05 -21.90
C PRO A 461 -11.26 44.37 -21.30
N ASP A 462 -12.37 44.28 -22.05
CA ASP A 462 -13.58 43.57 -21.62
C ASP A 462 -13.36 42.05 -21.53
N MET A 463 -12.54 41.48 -22.43
CA MET A 463 -12.19 40.06 -22.41
C MET A 463 -11.25 39.74 -21.24
N PHE A 464 -10.27 40.61 -20.98
CA PHE A 464 -9.45 40.52 -19.77
C PHE A 464 -10.30 40.66 -18.50
N SER A 465 -11.28 41.56 -18.49
CA SER A 465 -12.22 41.75 -17.36
C SER A 465 -13.11 40.52 -17.12
N GLN A 466 -13.56 39.83 -18.16
CA GLN A 466 -14.29 38.55 -18.04
C GLN A 466 -13.39 37.44 -17.48
N LEU A 467 -12.15 37.32 -17.96
CA LEU A 467 -11.17 36.37 -17.42
C LEU A 467 -10.81 36.65 -15.96
N ALA A 468 -10.62 37.91 -15.58
CA ALA A 468 -10.33 38.30 -14.20
C ALA A 468 -11.55 38.18 -13.25
N ALA A 469 -12.77 38.11 -13.79
CA ALA A 469 -13.97 37.85 -12.98
C ALA A 469 -14.10 36.36 -12.60
N GLU A 470 -13.74 35.45 -13.50
CA GLU A 470 -13.76 34.00 -13.26
C GLU A 470 -12.45 33.51 -12.60
N TYR A 471 -11.31 34.06 -13.02
CA TYR A 471 -9.96 33.65 -12.65
C TYR A 471 -9.07 34.88 -12.31
N PRO A 472 -9.16 35.44 -11.09
CA PRO A 472 -8.61 36.77 -10.76
C PRO A 472 -7.11 36.99 -11.00
N GLU A 473 -6.27 35.95 -10.91
CA GLU A 473 -4.83 36.07 -11.17
C GLU A 473 -4.44 35.86 -12.64
N PHE A 474 -5.36 35.38 -13.49
CA PHE A 474 -5.02 34.85 -14.80
C PHE A 474 -4.47 35.92 -15.74
N GLU A 475 -5.03 37.13 -15.75
CA GLU A 475 -4.53 38.22 -16.60
C GLU A 475 -3.06 38.56 -16.34
N SER A 476 -2.67 38.76 -15.07
CA SER A 476 -1.31 39.20 -14.71
C SER A 476 -0.28 38.16 -15.13
N ARG A 477 -0.56 36.90 -14.81
CA ARG A 477 0.27 35.74 -15.13
C ARG A 477 0.34 35.49 -16.63
N LEU A 478 -0.76 35.63 -17.38
CA LEU A 478 -0.76 35.56 -18.85
C LEU A 478 0.12 36.67 -19.44
N ARG A 479 -0.02 37.92 -19.00
CA ARG A 479 0.81 39.05 -19.45
C ARG A 479 2.30 38.86 -19.15
N GLN A 480 2.65 38.20 -18.05
CA GLN A 480 4.04 37.84 -17.74
C GLN A 480 4.56 36.76 -18.70
N ASN A 481 3.81 35.67 -18.88
CA ASN A 481 4.19 34.58 -19.78
C ASN A 481 4.35 35.08 -21.23
N MET A 482 3.43 35.92 -21.73
CA MET A 482 3.53 36.50 -23.08
C MET A 482 4.88 37.19 -23.34
N ARG A 483 5.43 37.92 -22.35
CA ARG A 483 6.75 38.57 -22.48
C ARG A 483 7.88 37.56 -22.53
N ASN A 484 7.85 36.56 -21.65
CA ASN A 484 8.87 35.50 -21.59
C ASN A 484 8.89 34.66 -22.89
N HIS A 485 7.71 34.38 -23.45
CA HIS A 485 7.55 33.61 -24.68
C HIS A 485 7.93 34.40 -25.94
N GLN A 486 7.60 35.70 -25.99
CA GLN A 486 8.06 36.58 -27.08
C GLN A 486 9.59 36.62 -27.14
N ARG A 487 10.24 36.83 -25.99
CA ARG A 487 11.71 36.77 -25.87
C ARG A 487 12.29 35.42 -26.30
N TRP A 488 11.61 34.31 -25.97
CA TRP A 488 12.07 32.97 -26.34
C TRP A 488 11.90 32.66 -27.84
N ILE A 489 10.92 33.27 -28.52
CA ILE A 489 10.82 33.23 -29.98
C ILE A 489 11.99 34.01 -30.60
N GLU A 490 12.28 35.21 -30.08
CA GLU A 490 13.40 36.05 -30.52
C GLU A 490 14.75 35.32 -30.36
N GLU A 491 14.99 34.70 -29.20
CA GLU A 491 16.20 33.88 -28.93
C GLU A 491 16.32 32.65 -29.85
N LEU A 492 15.19 32.04 -30.28
CA LEU A 492 15.21 30.89 -31.19
C LEU A 492 15.32 31.23 -32.68
N ASP A 493 14.83 32.40 -33.10
CA ASP A 493 15.04 32.87 -34.46
C ASP A 493 16.50 33.31 -34.65
N GLU A 494 17.15 33.88 -33.61
CA GLU A 494 18.61 34.12 -33.61
C GLU A 494 19.43 32.82 -33.72
N ASP A 495 19.09 31.76 -32.98
CA ASP A 495 19.74 30.44 -33.07
C ASP A 495 19.57 29.80 -34.47
N LEU A 496 18.46 30.10 -35.17
CA LEU A 496 18.18 29.59 -36.52
C LEU A 496 18.85 30.38 -37.66
N GLU A 497 19.28 31.63 -37.42
CA GLU A 497 20.14 32.37 -38.37
C GLU A 497 21.63 31.95 -38.27
N SER A 498 21.99 31.06 -37.35
CA SER A 498 23.34 30.50 -37.20
C SER A 498 23.76 29.65 -38.43
N PRO A 499 24.80 30.03 -39.19
CA PRO A 499 25.12 29.42 -40.49
C PRO A 499 25.90 28.10 -40.34
N THR A 500 25.26 27.06 -39.77
CA THR A 500 25.90 25.76 -39.48
C THR A 500 25.12 24.52 -39.94
N THR A 501 24.47 24.56 -41.10
CA THR A 501 24.36 23.41 -42.03
C THR A 501 23.98 23.88 -43.43
N ASN A 502 24.35 23.13 -44.48
CA ASN A 502 24.11 23.53 -45.87
C ASN A 502 22.62 23.46 -46.24
N SER A 503 22.06 24.59 -46.68
CA SER A 503 20.67 24.71 -47.11
C SER A 503 20.48 24.39 -48.60
N ASP A 504 20.40 23.09 -48.95
CA ASP A 504 20.04 22.63 -50.31
C ASP A 504 18.89 21.59 -50.32
N ASP A 505 18.42 21.11 -49.17
CA ASP A 505 17.23 20.24 -49.11
C ASP A 505 15.94 21.08 -49.21
N GLU A 506 15.25 20.99 -50.36
CA GLU A 506 13.88 21.49 -50.59
C GLU A 506 12.85 20.67 -49.77
N ASN A 507 12.95 20.68 -48.45
CA ASN A 507 12.01 19.99 -47.57
C ASN A 507 10.63 20.67 -47.64
N PRO A 508 9.57 20.02 -48.18
CA PRO A 508 8.27 20.66 -48.39
C PRO A 508 7.54 21.01 -47.09
N PHE A 509 8.01 20.54 -45.92
CA PHE A 509 7.51 21.04 -44.64
C PHE A 509 7.92 22.49 -44.36
N ASN A 510 8.89 23.09 -45.06
CA ASN A 510 9.18 24.52 -44.95
C ASN A 510 7.98 25.41 -45.32
N GLU A 511 7.13 24.99 -46.25
CA GLU A 511 5.90 25.74 -46.58
C GLU A 511 4.85 25.65 -45.46
N LEU A 512 4.81 24.53 -44.72
CA LEU A 512 3.95 24.31 -43.56
C LEU A 512 4.44 25.02 -42.27
N ARG A 513 5.71 25.43 -42.19
CA ARG A 513 6.35 25.93 -40.95
C ARG A 513 5.87 27.31 -40.47
N HIS A 514 5.24 28.12 -41.31
CA HIS A 514 4.93 29.53 -41.01
C HIS A 514 3.69 29.76 -40.11
N GLY A 515 3.06 28.70 -39.61
CA GLY A 515 1.79 28.78 -38.88
C GLY A 515 1.78 28.30 -37.43
N MET A 516 2.80 27.54 -37.02
CA MET A 516 2.91 26.93 -35.68
C MET A 516 4.07 27.57 -34.90
N CYS A 517 3.92 27.72 -33.59
CA CYS A 517 5.00 28.24 -32.75
C CYS A 517 6.16 27.26 -32.61
N ALA A 518 7.32 27.82 -32.25
CA ALA A 518 8.51 27.08 -31.87
C ALA A 518 8.28 26.06 -30.73
N THR A 519 7.32 26.26 -29.80
CA THR A 519 7.00 25.26 -28.76
C THR A 519 6.37 24.00 -29.35
N VAL A 520 5.36 24.17 -30.20
CA VAL A 520 4.67 23.06 -30.89
C VAL A 520 5.64 22.36 -31.83
N ARG A 521 6.46 23.13 -32.56
CA ARG A 521 7.57 22.63 -33.38
C ARG A 521 8.57 21.81 -32.56
N TYR A 522 9.09 22.33 -31.45
CA TYR A 522 10.10 21.63 -30.65
C TYR A 522 9.53 20.37 -29.97
N PHE A 523 8.25 20.37 -29.54
CA PHE A 523 7.59 19.14 -29.12
C PHE A 523 7.48 18.14 -30.28
N ALA A 524 7.03 18.59 -31.46
CA ALA A 524 6.94 17.72 -32.64
C ALA A 524 8.32 17.16 -33.02
N ASP A 525 9.33 17.99 -33.21
CA ASP A 525 10.69 17.59 -33.60
C ASP A 525 11.41 16.78 -32.50
N TYR A 526 10.99 16.89 -31.22
CA TYR A 526 11.46 16.00 -30.16
C TYR A 526 10.74 14.64 -30.17
N TRP A 527 9.43 14.58 -30.41
CA TRP A 527 8.66 13.32 -30.37
C TRP A 527 8.53 12.63 -31.74
N SER A 528 9.09 13.23 -32.78
CA SER A 528 9.02 12.78 -34.18
C SER A 528 10.38 12.82 -34.87
N ASP A 529 10.42 12.52 -36.17
CA ASP A 529 11.53 12.85 -37.05
C ASP A 529 10.97 13.53 -38.31
N ASN A 530 11.51 14.70 -38.64
CA ASN A 530 10.98 15.59 -39.70
C ASN A 530 9.46 15.83 -39.64
N GLY A 531 8.89 16.00 -38.44
CA GLY A 531 7.46 16.27 -38.24
C GLY A 531 6.54 15.06 -38.41
N THR A 532 7.07 13.86 -38.61
CA THR A 532 6.31 12.60 -38.63
C THR A 532 6.84 11.68 -37.54
N ILE A 533 5.97 11.13 -36.67
CA ILE A 533 6.43 10.16 -35.66
C ILE A 533 6.74 8.85 -36.38
N GLN A 534 7.93 8.78 -36.97
CA GLN A 534 8.39 7.61 -37.69
C GLN A 534 8.62 6.47 -36.71
N SER A 535 8.29 5.28 -37.19
CA SER A 535 8.26 4.06 -36.40
C SER A 535 9.61 3.67 -35.79
N ASP A 536 10.66 4.22 -36.36
CA ASP A 536 12.07 3.95 -36.13
C ASP A 536 12.63 4.88 -35.02
N CYS A 537 11.92 5.97 -34.74
CA CYS A 537 12.29 7.04 -33.79
C CYS A 537 11.37 7.11 -32.55
N TYR A 538 10.56 6.07 -32.29
CA TYR A 538 9.61 6.03 -31.17
C TYR A 538 10.29 6.20 -29.80
N ARG A 539 9.84 7.19 -29.02
CA ARG A 539 10.46 7.56 -27.73
C ARG A 539 9.67 7.11 -26.50
N GLY A 540 8.53 6.44 -26.67
CA GLY A 540 7.60 6.06 -25.60
C GLY A 540 6.44 7.06 -25.45
N PHE A 541 5.22 6.56 -25.25
CA PHE A 541 4.04 7.39 -24.96
C PHE A 541 3.53 7.20 -23.52
N ALA A 542 4.17 6.36 -22.69
CA ALA A 542 3.77 6.19 -21.28
C ALA A 542 3.92 7.47 -20.44
N THR A 543 4.91 8.31 -20.76
CA THR A 543 5.23 9.55 -20.02
C THR A 543 5.37 10.77 -20.93
N VAL A 544 4.70 10.81 -22.09
CA VAL A 544 4.76 11.96 -23.02
C VAL A 544 4.12 13.22 -22.42
N ASP A 545 3.12 13.04 -21.54
CA ASP A 545 2.45 14.11 -20.81
C ASP A 545 3.34 14.81 -19.78
N ASN A 546 4.39 14.16 -19.29
CA ASN A 546 5.42 14.77 -18.42
C ASN A 546 6.30 15.80 -19.13
N TRP A 547 6.03 16.11 -20.41
CA TRP A 547 6.65 17.21 -21.12
C TRP A 547 6.31 18.57 -20.48
N SER A 548 7.30 19.13 -19.77
CA SER A 548 7.22 20.43 -19.08
C SER A 548 8.17 21.49 -19.65
N GLU A 549 8.90 21.19 -20.73
CA GLU A 549 9.74 22.18 -21.40
C GLU A 549 8.89 23.06 -22.33
N HIS A 550 8.98 24.38 -22.15
CA HIS A 550 8.34 25.41 -22.98
C HIS A 550 6.79 25.48 -22.95
N ASP A 551 6.15 24.71 -22.07
CA ASP A 551 4.71 24.75 -21.79
C ASP A 551 4.37 25.69 -20.61
N LEU A 552 3.22 26.36 -20.67
CA LEU A 552 2.74 27.31 -19.66
C LEU A 552 2.56 26.67 -18.28
N GLN A 553 2.18 25.40 -18.20
CA GLN A 553 2.06 24.67 -16.93
C GLN A 553 3.42 24.39 -16.28
N GLY A 554 4.53 24.64 -16.98
CA GLY A 554 5.88 24.67 -16.40
C GLY A 554 6.21 25.97 -15.65
N PHE A 555 5.54 27.07 -16.00
CA PHE A 555 5.75 28.41 -15.43
C PHE A 555 4.68 28.84 -14.41
N TRP A 556 3.51 28.19 -14.43
CA TRP A 556 2.35 28.54 -13.60
C TRP A 556 2.29 27.72 -12.30
N PRO A 557 2.53 28.32 -11.12
CA PRO A 557 2.20 27.69 -9.85
C PRO A 557 0.67 27.66 -9.67
N GLY A 558 0.07 26.47 -9.69
CA GLY A 558 -1.37 26.27 -9.60
C GLY A 558 -1.76 24.81 -9.76
N THR A 559 -3.07 24.52 -9.79
CA THR A 559 -3.55 23.15 -10.03
C THR A 559 -3.61 22.87 -11.52
N TYR A 560 -3.42 21.61 -11.93
CA TYR A 560 -3.39 21.29 -13.37
C TYR A 560 -4.75 21.58 -14.03
N SER A 561 -5.84 21.22 -13.34
CA SER A 561 -7.21 21.44 -13.85
C SER A 561 -7.52 22.93 -14.01
N GLU A 562 -7.23 23.77 -13.01
CA GLU A 562 -7.42 25.22 -13.07
C GLU A 562 -6.69 25.86 -14.26
N ILE A 563 -5.44 25.46 -14.53
CA ILE A 563 -4.69 26.00 -15.67
C ILE A 563 -5.34 25.58 -17.00
N GLN A 564 -5.75 24.31 -17.14
CA GLN A 564 -6.42 23.86 -18.36
C GLN A 564 -7.80 24.50 -18.54
N ASP A 565 -8.61 24.58 -17.48
CA ASP A 565 -9.93 25.24 -17.49
C ASP A 565 -9.81 26.73 -17.86
N CYS A 566 -8.78 27.43 -17.36
CA CYS A 566 -8.46 28.81 -17.77
C CYS A 566 -8.10 28.92 -19.24
N LEU A 567 -7.24 28.03 -19.76
CA LEU A 567 -6.81 28.03 -21.17
C LEU A 567 -8.00 27.74 -22.09
N SER A 568 -8.80 26.71 -21.80
CA SER A 568 -10.01 26.38 -22.55
C SER A 568 -11.02 27.52 -22.54
N TYR A 569 -11.27 28.15 -21.38
CA TYR A 569 -12.15 29.33 -21.29
C TYR A 569 -11.59 30.53 -22.10
N CYS A 570 -10.29 30.80 -22.03
CA CYS A 570 -9.65 31.88 -22.80
C CYS A 570 -9.80 31.64 -24.31
N LEU A 571 -9.61 30.41 -24.78
CA LEU A 571 -9.80 30.01 -26.18
C LEU A 571 -11.26 30.09 -26.63
N HIS A 572 -12.21 29.71 -25.78
CA HIS A 572 -13.64 29.89 -26.07
C HIS A 572 -14.01 31.38 -26.19
N LEU A 573 -13.51 32.22 -25.28
CA LEU A 573 -13.74 33.67 -25.33
C LEU A 573 -13.11 34.31 -26.58
N LEU A 574 -11.92 33.84 -26.99
CA LEU A 574 -11.29 34.23 -28.26
C LEU A 574 -12.09 33.72 -29.47
N ALA A 575 -12.55 32.48 -29.49
CA ALA A 575 -13.37 31.96 -30.59
C ALA A 575 -14.71 32.70 -30.73
N GLU A 576 -15.34 33.12 -29.63
CA GLU A 576 -16.61 33.85 -29.65
C GLU A 576 -16.45 35.33 -30.03
N LYS A 577 -15.50 36.05 -29.41
CA LYS A 577 -15.33 37.51 -29.61
C LYS A 577 -14.35 37.85 -30.76
N LYS A 578 -13.52 36.90 -31.18
CA LYS A 578 -12.46 37.03 -32.20
C LYS A 578 -12.45 35.85 -33.20
N PRO A 579 -13.61 35.46 -33.78
CA PRO A 579 -13.72 34.26 -34.61
C PRO A 579 -12.85 34.29 -35.86
N THR A 580 -12.68 35.45 -36.50
CA THR A 580 -11.88 35.60 -37.71
C THR A 580 -10.39 35.39 -37.43
N GLU A 581 -9.89 36.02 -36.36
CA GLU A 581 -8.51 35.89 -35.91
C GLU A 581 -8.21 34.46 -35.44
N PHE A 582 -9.12 33.84 -34.67
CA PHE A 582 -9.02 32.45 -34.21
C PHE A 582 -9.01 31.46 -35.40
N ALA A 583 -9.99 31.54 -36.29
CA ALA A 583 -10.09 30.66 -37.47
C ALA A 583 -8.88 30.82 -38.41
N THR A 584 -8.34 32.04 -38.53
CA THR A 584 -7.10 32.29 -39.30
C THR A 584 -5.90 31.58 -38.67
N HIS A 585 -5.79 31.55 -37.35
CA HIS A 585 -4.70 30.85 -36.67
C HIS A 585 -4.85 29.32 -36.72
N VAL A 586 -6.08 28.80 -36.55
CA VAL A 586 -6.40 27.37 -36.80
C VAL A 586 -5.99 26.96 -38.22
N SER A 587 -6.36 27.75 -39.23
CA SER A 587 -6.08 27.44 -40.64
C SER A 587 -4.59 27.53 -41.01
N ARG A 588 -3.81 28.35 -40.28
CA ARG A 588 -2.34 28.42 -40.42
C ARG A 588 -1.65 27.24 -39.73
N THR A 589 -2.15 26.83 -38.57
CA THR A 589 -1.65 25.67 -37.81
C THR A 589 -1.95 24.37 -38.54
N PHE A 590 -3.12 24.26 -39.17
CA PHE A 590 -3.56 23.09 -39.91
C PHE A 590 -3.99 23.42 -41.36
N PRO A 591 -3.06 23.72 -42.30
CA PRO A 591 -3.42 24.10 -43.67
C PRO A 591 -4.20 23.04 -44.46
N ARG A 592 -4.21 21.78 -43.99
CA ARG A 592 -5.00 20.67 -44.54
C ARG A 592 -6.48 20.67 -44.08
N TRP A 593 -6.90 21.54 -43.16
CA TRP A 593 -8.31 21.69 -42.74
C TRP A 593 -9.12 22.51 -43.75
N THR A 594 -9.34 21.96 -44.94
CA THR A 594 -9.99 22.69 -46.05
C THR A 594 -11.53 22.62 -46.02
N GLY A 595 -12.17 23.80 -46.00
CA GLY A 595 -13.54 24.03 -46.49
C GLY A 595 -14.73 23.40 -45.76
N THR A 596 -14.51 22.46 -44.83
CA THR A 596 -15.58 21.68 -44.17
C THR A 596 -15.35 21.42 -42.68
N ARG A 597 -14.17 21.78 -42.13
CA ARG A 597 -13.88 21.73 -40.69
C ARG A 597 -14.08 23.12 -40.11
N HIS A 598 -14.72 23.19 -38.94
CA HIS A 598 -15.04 24.45 -38.27
C HIS A 598 -14.15 24.69 -37.03
N VAL A 599 -14.24 25.86 -36.41
CA VAL A 599 -13.50 26.18 -35.17
C VAL A 599 -13.88 25.21 -34.03
N GLU A 600 -15.13 24.77 -34.03
CA GLU A 600 -15.70 23.77 -33.15
C GLU A 600 -15.01 22.39 -33.27
N ASP A 601 -14.40 22.04 -34.42
CA ASP A 601 -13.62 20.80 -34.52
C ASP A 601 -12.37 20.85 -33.62
N PHE A 602 -11.72 22.01 -33.45
CA PHE A 602 -10.59 22.17 -32.53
C PHE A 602 -11.03 22.06 -31.07
N MET A 603 -12.13 22.73 -30.69
CA MET A 603 -12.67 22.60 -29.33
C MET A 603 -13.12 21.16 -29.02
N SER A 604 -13.59 20.41 -30.03
CA SER A 604 -13.98 19.00 -29.89
C SER A 604 -12.83 17.99 -29.75
N LEU A 605 -11.60 18.46 -29.57
CA LEU A 605 -10.42 17.66 -29.24
C LEU A 605 -10.15 17.55 -27.74
N GLU A 606 -10.82 18.34 -26.92
CA GLU A 606 -10.62 18.32 -25.47
C GLU A 606 -11.07 16.99 -24.85
N PHE A 607 -10.15 16.37 -24.10
CA PHE A 607 -10.44 15.20 -23.28
C PHE A 607 -10.32 15.56 -21.80
N LYS A 608 -11.28 15.08 -20.99
CA LYS A 608 -11.13 15.11 -19.51
C LYS A 608 -9.89 14.28 -19.13
N PRO A 609 -9.02 14.76 -18.20
CA PRO A 609 -7.80 14.06 -17.83
C PRO A 609 -8.01 12.57 -17.50
N TRP A 610 -8.92 12.31 -16.55
CA TRP A 610 -9.29 10.97 -16.05
C TRP A 610 -10.14 10.11 -17.00
N ALA A 611 -10.29 10.48 -18.27
CA ALA A 611 -11.10 9.73 -19.22
C ALA A 611 -10.45 8.39 -19.63
N ILE A 612 -11.31 7.41 -19.97
CA ILE A 612 -10.91 6.21 -20.72
C ILE A 612 -11.74 6.20 -22.02
N PRO A 613 -11.30 6.96 -23.05
CA PRO A 613 -12.05 7.17 -24.29
C PRO A 613 -12.13 5.90 -25.14
N SER A 614 -12.94 5.93 -26.19
CA SER A 614 -12.97 4.88 -27.20
C SER A 614 -11.85 5.02 -28.24
N LYS A 615 -11.52 3.91 -28.90
CA LYS A 615 -10.64 3.88 -30.08
C LYS A 615 -11.12 4.82 -31.19
N ALA A 616 -12.43 5.06 -31.31
CA ALA A 616 -12.98 5.94 -32.34
C ALA A 616 -12.69 7.42 -32.07
N GLU A 617 -12.79 7.87 -30.82
CA GLU A 617 -12.50 9.26 -30.42
C GLU A 617 -11.00 9.57 -30.57
N VAL A 618 -10.12 8.68 -30.10
CA VAL A 618 -8.67 8.84 -30.25
C VAL A 618 -8.24 8.83 -31.73
N ILE A 619 -8.81 7.94 -32.56
CA ILE A 619 -8.54 7.95 -34.02
C ILE A 619 -9.11 9.19 -34.71
N ARG A 620 -10.22 9.79 -34.24
CA ARG A 620 -10.67 11.10 -34.73
C ARG A 620 -9.65 12.18 -34.37
N ALA A 621 -9.17 12.21 -33.12
CA ALA A 621 -8.18 13.19 -32.67
C ALA A 621 -6.87 13.11 -33.46
N ILE A 622 -6.30 11.91 -33.67
CA ILE A 622 -5.12 11.69 -34.53
C ILE A 622 -5.31 12.30 -35.93
N LYS A 623 -6.48 12.10 -36.55
CA LYS A 623 -6.82 12.58 -37.92
C LYS A 623 -7.22 14.05 -38.02
N LEU A 624 -7.51 14.69 -36.89
CA LEU A 624 -7.71 16.13 -36.80
C LEU A 624 -6.37 16.85 -36.60
N LEU A 625 -5.54 16.32 -35.68
CA LEU A 625 -4.20 16.84 -35.36
C LEU A 625 -3.12 16.49 -36.42
N ASP A 626 -3.48 15.68 -37.41
CA ASP A 626 -2.64 15.24 -38.55
C ASP A 626 -1.35 14.48 -38.16
N LEU A 627 -1.38 13.78 -37.03
CA LEU A 627 -0.21 13.12 -36.40
C LEU A 627 0.30 11.85 -37.13
N GLY A 628 -0.22 11.51 -38.30
CA GLY A 628 0.18 10.31 -39.07
C GLY A 628 -0.30 8.97 -38.48
N ASP A 629 0.34 7.87 -38.89
CA ASP A 629 -0.05 6.49 -38.51
C ASP A 629 0.57 6.04 -37.16
N VAL A 630 0.32 6.83 -36.11
CA VAL A 630 0.86 6.59 -34.76
C VAL A 630 0.15 5.48 -33.99
N TRP A 631 -0.96 4.96 -34.51
CA TRP A 631 -1.92 4.18 -33.71
C TRP A 631 -1.38 2.82 -33.23
N GLU A 632 -0.53 2.13 -34.02
CA GLU A 632 0.04 0.83 -33.62
C GLU A 632 1.41 0.94 -32.91
N LEU A 633 2.01 2.14 -32.87
CA LEU A 633 3.36 2.33 -32.28
C LEU A 633 3.48 1.86 -30.82
N PRO A 634 2.50 2.07 -29.91
CA PRO A 634 2.66 1.64 -28.52
C PRO A 634 2.77 0.12 -28.31
N ASN A 635 2.13 -0.68 -29.15
CA ASN A 635 2.12 -2.15 -29.05
C ASN A 635 3.24 -2.83 -29.85
N ASN A 636 3.92 -2.12 -30.75
CA ASN A 636 5.10 -2.63 -31.46
C ASN A 636 6.23 -3.03 -30.51
N TRP A 637 7.09 -3.95 -30.95
CA TRP A 637 8.35 -4.25 -30.28
C TRP A 637 9.48 -3.38 -30.83
N TYR A 638 10.35 -2.92 -29.94
CA TYR A 638 11.49 -2.07 -30.27
C TYR A 638 12.79 -2.76 -29.90
N TYR A 639 13.74 -2.66 -30.82
CA TYR A 639 14.97 -3.45 -30.82
C TYR A 639 16.18 -2.59 -30.44
N THR A 640 17.26 -3.26 -30.08
CA THR A 640 18.62 -2.71 -30.09
C THR A 640 18.94 -2.13 -31.49
N PRO A 641 19.49 -0.91 -31.61
CA PRO A 641 19.84 -0.31 -32.90
C PRO A 641 20.77 -1.18 -33.76
N SER A 642 20.57 -1.15 -35.09
CA SER A 642 21.22 -2.05 -36.04
C SER A 642 22.74 -2.01 -36.02
N TYR A 643 23.36 -0.85 -35.71
CA TYR A 643 24.82 -0.72 -35.63
C TYR A 643 25.49 -1.63 -34.59
N HIS A 644 24.73 -2.24 -33.66
CA HIS A 644 25.24 -3.25 -32.74
C HIS A 644 25.39 -4.67 -33.35
N TYR A 645 24.95 -4.90 -34.60
CA TYR A 645 25.10 -6.18 -35.31
C TYR A 645 26.01 -6.09 -36.55
N ASN A 646 26.63 -4.92 -36.80
CA ASN A 646 27.32 -4.60 -38.06
C ASN A 646 28.76 -5.15 -38.20
N GLU A 647 29.18 -6.16 -37.43
CA GLU A 647 30.57 -6.63 -37.45
C GLU A 647 30.91 -7.67 -38.55
N ASP A 648 29.94 -8.37 -39.16
CA ASP A 648 30.26 -9.52 -40.06
C ASP A 648 29.25 -9.83 -41.21
N TYR A 649 28.39 -8.89 -41.63
CA TYR A 649 27.39 -9.13 -42.70
C TYR A 649 27.52 -8.17 -43.91
N GLU A 650 28.37 -8.52 -44.88
CA GLU A 650 28.65 -7.74 -46.12
C GLU A 650 27.48 -7.65 -47.15
N ASN A 651 26.22 -7.91 -46.77
CA ASN A 651 25.07 -7.86 -47.68
C ASN A 651 23.84 -7.29 -46.97
N ASP A 652 23.56 -5.99 -47.15
CA ASP A 652 22.44 -5.26 -46.54
C ASP A 652 21.07 -5.94 -46.76
N PRO A 653 20.38 -6.36 -45.69
CA PRO A 653 18.93 -6.55 -45.70
C PRO A 653 18.23 -5.18 -45.62
N PRO A 654 17.02 -5.02 -46.18
CA PRO A 654 16.27 -3.77 -46.03
C PRO A 654 16.01 -3.45 -44.55
N SER A 655 16.32 -2.21 -44.18
CA SER A 655 16.46 -1.68 -42.82
C SER A 655 15.66 -2.38 -41.70
N PHE A 656 16.39 -2.96 -40.74
CA PHE A 656 15.93 -3.44 -39.42
C PHE A 656 15.13 -2.40 -38.60
N LEU A 657 15.10 -1.15 -39.02
CA LEU A 657 14.64 0.01 -38.25
C LEU A 657 13.12 0.13 -38.19
N SER A 658 12.38 -0.35 -39.20
CA SER A 658 10.92 -0.18 -39.25
C SER A 658 10.16 -1.35 -38.61
N PRO A 659 9.46 -1.17 -37.46
CA PRO A 659 8.63 -2.21 -36.83
C PRO A 659 7.37 -2.60 -37.65
N ASN A 660 7.26 -2.16 -38.91
CA ASN A 660 6.45 -2.88 -39.89
C ASN A 660 6.93 -4.33 -40.13
N PHE A 661 8.15 -4.70 -39.70
CA PHE A 661 8.70 -6.06 -39.74
C PHE A 661 7.83 -7.13 -39.05
N ASP A 662 7.13 -6.81 -37.95
CA ASP A 662 6.23 -7.76 -37.26
C ASP A 662 4.87 -7.95 -37.99
N ARG A 663 4.66 -7.35 -39.17
CA ARG A 663 3.49 -7.66 -40.03
C ARG A 663 3.59 -9.13 -40.51
N ARG A 664 2.50 -9.90 -40.32
CA ARG A 664 2.44 -11.34 -40.65
C ARG A 664 2.90 -11.64 -42.08
N GLY A 665 4.07 -12.27 -42.23
CA GLY A 665 4.57 -12.77 -43.52
C GLY A 665 6.07 -12.58 -43.75
N HIS A 666 6.75 -11.73 -42.96
CA HIS A 666 8.19 -11.54 -43.06
C HIS A 666 8.99 -12.68 -42.42
N VAL A 667 10.26 -12.81 -42.84
CA VAL A 667 11.19 -13.85 -42.37
C VAL A 667 11.53 -13.62 -40.90
N HIS A 668 11.73 -14.70 -40.14
CA HIS A 668 12.16 -14.62 -38.75
C HIS A 668 13.62 -14.12 -38.68
N VAL A 669 13.79 -12.82 -38.52
CA VAL A 669 15.11 -12.17 -38.33
C VAL A 669 15.59 -12.43 -36.90
N PRO A 670 16.91 -12.61 -36.67
CA PRO A 670 17.46 -12.66 -35.33
C PRO A 670 17.25 -11.36 -34.54
N PHE A 671 16.98 -11.46 -33.25
CA PHE A 671 16.93 -10.34 -32.31
C PHE A 671 17.42 -10.79 -30.93
N GLY A 672 18.46 -10.15 -30.38
CA GLY A 672 18.95 -10.55 -29.06
C GLY A 672 18.00 -10.15 -27.92
N VAL A 673 17.64 -8.86 -27.85
CA VAL A 673 16.66 -8.30 -26.90
C VAL A 673 15.72 -7.31 -27.61
N ARG A 674 14.42 -7.38 -27.30
CA ARG A 674 13.41 -6.39 -27.69
C ARG A 674 12.49 -5.99 -26.53
N CYS A 675 12.03 -4.74 -26.52
CA CYS A 675 11.27 -4.13 -25.43
C CYS A 675 10.04 -3.33 -25.93
N ARG A 676 9.05 -3.11 -25.05
CA ARG A 676 7.93 -2.16 -25.26
C ARG A 676 7.32 -1.70 -23.92
N GLU A 677 6.66 -0.55 -23.90
CA GLU A 677 6.15 0.06 -22.66
C GLU A 677 4.91 -0.61 -22.07
N LYS A 678 4.82 -0.68 -20.74
CA LYS A 678 3.60 -1.02 -20.01
C LYS A 678 2.77 0.25 -19.73
N ILE A 679 2.10 0.76 -20.75
CA ILE A 679 1.29 1.98 -20.69
C ILE A 679 -0.01 1.75 -19.88
N ARG A 680 -0.30 2.61 -18.91
CA ARG A 680 -1.35 2.40 -17.89
C ARG A 680 -2.39 3.51 -17.83
N PHE A 681 -3.61 3.16 -17.45
CA PHE A 681 -4.60 4.11 -16.93
C PHE A 681 -4.59 4.11 -15.40
N SER A 682 -4.75 5.28 -14.79
CA SER A 682 -4.67 5.45 -13.32
C SER A 682 -5.76 4.68 -12.56
N ALA A 683 -5.55 4.43 -11.26
CA ALA A 683 -6.54 3.82 -10.37
C ALA A 683 -7.85 4.63 -10.36
N VAL A 684 -7.77 5.97 -10.30
CA VAL A 684 -8.94 6.85 -10.36
C VAL A 684 -9.72 6.69 -11.67
N ALA A 685 -9.05 6.70 -12.84
CA ALA A 685 -9.71 6.57 -14.14
C ALA A 685 -10.40 5.20 -14.29
N ASN A 686 -9.81 4.13 -13.73
CA ASN A 686 -10.43 2.81 -13.67
C ASN A 686 -11.65 2.77 -12.74
N ALA A 687 -11.56 3.38 -11.57
CA ALA A 687 -12.67 3.49 -10.63
C ALA A 687 -13.87 4.24 -11.23
N ILE A 688 -13.64 5.39 -11.87
CA ILE A 688 -14.67 6.17 -12.56
C ILE A 688 -15.33 5.35 -13.66
N ARG A 689 -14.54 4.77 -14.58
CA ARG A 689 -15.08 3.95 -15.69
C ARG A 689 -15.90 2.76 -15.18
N PHE A 690 -15.48 2.14 -14.07
CA PHE A 690 -16.24 1.08 -13.43
C PHE A 690 -17.55 1.60 -12.80
N PHE A 691 -17.49 2.69 -12.04
CA PHE A 691 -18.68 3.30 -11.43
C PHE A 691 -19.72 3.74 -12.46
N GLU A 692 -19.29 4.30 -13.60
CA GLU A 692 -20.17 4.69 -14.71
C GLU A 692 -20.78 3.49 -15.46
N ARG A 693 -19.95 2.50 -15.84
CA ARG A 693 -20.37 1.43 -16.77
C ARG A 693 -20.86 0.16 -16.09
N ARG A 694 -20.52 -0.06 -14.81
CA ARG A 694 -20.72 -1.34 -14.10
C ARG A 694 -21.63 -1.27 -12.87
N LEU A 695 -21.85 -0.08 -12.28
CA LEU A 695 -22.70 0.09 -11.09
C LEU A 695 -23.92 0.98 -11.35
N SER A 696 -25.05 0.68 -10.70
CA SER A 696 -26.18 1.62 -10.61
C SER A 696 -25.93 2.71 -9.56
N ALA A 697 -26.69 3.81 -9.63
CA ALA A 697 -26.69 4.85 -8.58
C ALA A 697 -26.98 4.24 -7.19
N ASP A 698 -27.94 3.32 -7.09
CA ASP A 698 -28.25 2.58 -5.86
C ASP A 698 -27.04 1.82 -5.30
N GLN A 699 -26.14 1.32 -6.16
CA GLN A 699 -24.92 0.60 -5.76
C GLN A 699 -23.80 1.58 -5.39
N ARG A 700 -23.60 2.65 -6.17
CA ARG A 700 -22.59 3.69 -5.89
C ARG A 700 -22.86 4.40 -4.56
N THR A 701 -24.12 4.66 -4.23
CA THR A 701 -24.56 5.24 -2.94
C THR A 701 -24.40 4.30 -1.73
N GLN A 702 -24.11 3.02 -1.94
CA GLN A 702 -23.81 2.05 -0.88
C GLN A 702 -22.31 1.96 -0.54
N ILE A 703 -21.42 2.36 -1.45
CA ILE A 703 -19.97 2.34 -1.22
C ILE A 703 -19.63 3.24 -0.02
N ARG A 704 -18.81 2.75 0.92
CA ARG A 704 -18.35 3.54 2.08
C ARG A 704 -16.86 3.82 2.07
N SER A 705 -16.04 2.90 1.57
CA SER A 705 -14.60 3.07 1.45
C SER A 705 -14.12 2.69 0.05
N LEU A 706 -13.30 3.57 -0.53
CA LEU A 706 -12.62 3.39 -1.81
C LEU A 706 -11.12 3.63 -1.57
N VAL A 707 -10.28 2.68 -1.96
CA VAL A 707 -8.82 2.81 -1.91
C VAL A 707 -8.29 2.80 -3.34
N LEU A 708 -7.46 3.78 -3.67
CA LEU A 708 -6.94 4.01 -5.02
C LEU A 708 -5.42 4.00 -4.96
N HIS A 709 -4.81 2.95 -5.50
CA HIS A 709 -3.37 2.75 -5.50
C HIS A 709 -2.79 3.19 -6.85
N GLU A 710 -2.26 4.40 -6.90
CA GLU A 710 -1.50 4.89 -8.04
C GLU A 710 -0.08 4.30 -7.96
N ASP A 711 0.01 2.99 -8.15
CA ASP A 711 1.24 2.17 -8.00
C ASP A 711 2.32 2.48 -9.04
N PHE A 712 1.93 3.07 -10.17
CA PHE A 712 2.77 3.29 -11.34
C PHE A 712 2.33 4.52 -12.12
N THR A 713 3.27 5.13 -12.85
CA THR A 713 2.99 6.21 -13.78
C THR A 713 1.91 5.79 -14.79
N SER A 714 1.02 6.72 -15.12
CA SER A 714 -0.22 6.48 -15.85
C SER A 714 -0.53 7.69 -16.73
N VAL A 715 -1.23 7.46 -17.83
CA VAL A 715 -1.43 8.48 -18.87
C VAL A 715 -2.34 9.64 -18.46
N ASN A 716 -2.09 10.77 -19.12
CA ASN A 716 -2.90 11.98 -19.21
C ASN A 716 -3.04 12.79 -17.91
N GLN A 717 -1.90 13.06 -17.26
CA GLN A 717 -1.78 13.94 -16.09
C GLN A 717 -2.51 13.41 -14.85
N PRO A 718 -2.05 12.24 -14.33
CA PRO A 718 -2.75 11.49 -13.28
C PRO A 718 -2.96 12.28 -11.98
N SER A 719 -2.13 13.27 -11.65
CA SER A 719 -2.27 14.06 -10.42
C SER A 719 -3.69 14.62 -10.26
N CYS A 720 -4.25 15.20 -11.32
CA CYS A 720 -5.53 15.90 -11.31
C CYS A 720 -6.76 14.99 -11.43
N HIS A 721 -6.56 13.68 -11.67
CA HIS A 721 -7.68 12.75 -11.92
C HIS A 721 -8.71 12.70 -10.79
N MET A 722 -8.30 13.04 -9.57
CA MET A 722 -9.15 13.13 -8.38
C MET A 722 -10.39 14.02 -8.58
N HIS A 723 -10.30 15.08 -9.41
CA HIS A 723 -11.44 15.96 -9.72
C HIS A 723 -12.61 15.19 -10.40
N GLY A 724 -12.33 14.11 -11.13
CA GLY A 724 -13.34 13.23 -11.69
C GLY A 724 -14.21 12.50 -10.66
N LEU A 725 -13.77 12.43 -9.39
CA LEU A 725 -14.54 11.81 -8.30
C LEU A 725 -15.50 12.79 -7.58
N VAL A 726 -15.42 14.10 -7.85
CA VAL A 726 -16.27 15.13 -7.21
C VAL A 726 -17.76 14.84 -7.42
N ALA A 727 -18.16 14.37 -8.62
CA ALA A 727 -19.54 13.99 -8.90
C ALA A 727 -20.03 12.82 -8.01
N PHE A 728 -19.16 11.86 -7.70
CA PHE A 728 -19.50 10.69 -6.89
C PHE A 728 -19.53 11.00 -5.39
N PHE A 729 -18.79 12.00 -4.90
CA PHE A 729 -18.99 12.56 -3.55
C PHE A 729 -20.33 13.29 -3.43
N LYS A 730 -20.76 14.00 -4.47
CA LYS A 730 -22.07 14.67 -4.52
C LYS A 730 -23.23 13.66 -4.61
N GLU A 731 -23.04 12.54 -5.33
CA GLU A 731 -23.97 11.41 -5.33
C GLU A 731 -24.00 10.67 -3.98
N ASN A 732 -22.84 10.52 -3.32
CA ASN A 732 -22.68 9.75 -2.08
C ASN A 732 -21.84 10.50 -1.03
N PRO A 733 -22.46 11.32 -0.17
CA PRO A 733 -21.78 12.04 0.93
C PRO A 733 -21.12 11.14 1.99
N LEU A 734 -21.44 9.85 2.00
CA LEU A 734 -20.86 8.83 2.89
C LEU A 734 -19.68 8.08 2.26
N LEU A 735 -19.31 8.40 1.01
CA LEU A 735 -18.10 7.89 0.37
C LEU A 735 -16.86 8.43 1.09
N ARG A 736 -15.90 7.57 1.39
CA ARG A 736 -14.55 7.91 1.87
C ARG A 736 -13.52 7.37 0.89
N VAL A 737 -12.66 8.24 0.37
CA VAL A 737 -11.62 7.89 -0.60
C VAL A 737 -10.25 8.09 0.03
N GLU A 738 -9.44 7.05 0.01
CA GLU A 738 -8.01 7.11 0.31
C GLU A 738 -7.25 6.88 -0.99
N ARG A 739 -6.45 7.86 -1.43
CA ARG A 739 -5.64 7.78 -2.65
C ARG A 739 -4.18 7.73 -2.26
N ARG A 740 -3.54 6.60 -2.53
CA ARG A 740 -2.11 6.36 -2.38
C ARG A 740 -1.42 6.57 -3.71
N ALA A 741 -0.22 7.15 -3.71
CA ALA A 741 0.61 7.26 -4.91
C ALA A 741 2.05 6.92 -4.56
N ASP A 742 2.63 5.94 -5.27
CA ASP A 742 4.06 5.59 -5.13
C ASP A 742 4.88 6.81 -5.59
N TRP A 743 5.58 7.45 -4.65
CA TRP A 743 6.33 8.67 -4.93
C TRP A 743 7.41 8.44 -6.01
N LEU A 744 7.95 7.23 -6.10
CA LEU A 744 9.00 6.85 -7.04
C LEU A 744 8.38 6.41 -8.38
N ARG A 745 7.58 5.33 -8.37
CA ARG A 745 7.04 4.67 -9.57
C ARG A 745 5.93 5.45 -10.27
N CYS A 746 5.23 6.32 -9.55
CA CYS A 746 4.12 7.12 -10.10
C CYS A 746 4.46 8.60 -10.24
N VAL A 747 4.95 9.24 -9.18
CA VAL A 747 5.09 10.71 -9.14
C VAL A 747 6.34 11.21 -9.91
N VAL A 748 7.53 10.70 -9.60
CA VAL A 748 8.80 11.23 -10.19
C VAL A 748 9.38 10.40 -11.34
N THR A 749 8.73 9.29 -11.71
CA THR A 749 9.19 8.44 -12.82
C THR A 749 9.27 9.19 -14.14
N ARG A 750 10.39 8.97 -14.86
CA ARG A 750 10.59 9.26 -16.28
C ARG A 750 11.13 7.99 -16.94
N LEU A 751 10.68 7.66 -18.15
CA LEU A 751 11.07 6.44 -18.84
C LEU A 751 12.04 6.71 -19.99
N ASN A 752 13.01 5.81 -20.15
CA ASN A 752 13.89 5.75 -21.31
C ASN A 752 13.13 5.15 -22.51
N ARG A 753 13.61 5.42 -23.74
CA ARG A 753 12.99 4.86 -24.95
C ARG A 753 13.06 3.34 -24.94
N PRO A 754 12.05 2.61 -25.46
CA PRO A 754 12.09 1.14 -25.53
C PRO A 754 13.35 0.56 -26.19
N SER A 755 13.88 1.21 -27.24
CA SER A 755 15.13 0.82 -27.90
C SER A 755 16.38 1.10 -27.05
N ASP A 756 16.42 2.19 -26.29
CA ASP A 756 17.50 2.48 -25.32
C ASP A 756 17.52 1.43 -24.19
N VAL A 757 16.36 1.02 -23.70
CA VAL A 757 16.20 -0.04 -22.70
C VAL A 757 16.68 -1.38 -23.25
N ALA A 758 16.23 -1.77 -24.44
CA ALA A 758 16.71 -2.98 -25.12
C ALA A 758 18.25 -2.97 -25.29
N THR A 759 18.82 -1.81 -25.61
CA THR A 759 20.28 -1.61 -25.76
C THR A 759 21.04 -1.79 -24.45
N ASN A 760 20.54 -1.24 -23.33
CA ASN A 760 21.22 -1.42 -22.05
C ASN A 760 21.19 -2.89 -21.60
N LEU A 761 20.04 -3.56 -21.73
CA LEU A 761 19.88 -4.99 -21.42
C LEU A 761 20.80 -5.87 -22.27
N GLN A 762 20.81 -5.67 -23.59
CA GLN A 762 21.64 -6.44 -24.54
C GLN A 762 23.13 -6.34 -24.23
N LEU A 763 23.58 -5.17 -23.76
CA LEU A 763 24.98 -4.89 -23.47
C LEU A 763 25.36 -5.18 -22.01
N GLY A 764 24.47 -5.78 -21.21
CA GLY A 764 24.70 -6.07 -19.78
C GLY A 764 24.99 -4.80 -18.96
N ARG A 765 24.39 -3.67 -19.33
CA ARG A 765 24.62 -2.37 -18.70
C ARG A 765 23.60 -2.12 -17.61
N ASP A 766 24.05 -2.16 -16.36
CA ASP A 766 23.37 -1.59 -15.20
C ASP A 766 23.33 -0.05 -15.27
N ARG A 767 22.57 0.48 -16.24
CA ARG A 767 22.35 1.91 -16.38
C ARG A 767 21.19 2.32 -15.49
N GLU A 768 21.54 2.60 -14.23
CA GLU A 768 20.70 3.27 -13.22
C GLU A 768 19.70 4.24 -13.89
N PRO A 769 18.38 4.08 -13.66
CA PRO A 769 17.37 4.84 -14.40
C PRO A 769 17.46 6.34 -14.07
N GLU A 770 17.23 7.17 -15.09
CA GLU A 770 17.55 8.60 -15.02
C GLU A 770 16.51 9.39 -14.20
N LEU A 771 16.66 9.40 -12.87
CA LEU A 771 15.92 10.28 -11.98
C LEU A 771 16.40 11.73 -12.16
N TYR A 772 15.62 12.52 -12.90
CA TYR A 772 15.81 13.96 -13.10
C TYR A 772 15.40 14.73 -11.83
N TRP A 773 16.29 14.74 -10.82
CA TRP A 773 15.99 15.29 -9.50
C TRP A 773 15.59 16.79 -9.50
N THR A 774 15.95 17.52 -10.57
CA THR A 774 15.61 18.95 -10.78
C THR A 774 14.11 19.22 -10.87
N SER A 775 13.26 18.20 -11.06
CA SER A 775 11.80 18.33 -11.02
C SER A 775 11.12 17.68 -9.81
N ILE A 776 11.83 16.99 -8.90
CA ILE A 776 11.20 16.20 -7.82
C ILE A 776 10.31 17.06 -6.92
N GLY A 777 10.75 18.29 -6.56
CA GLY A 777 9.94 19.23 -5.79
C GLY A 777 8.66 19.62 -6.55
N ARG A 778 8.81 20.07 -7.80
CA ARG A 778 7.72 20.38 -8.75
C ARG A 778 6.70 19.25 -8.92
N ASP A 779 7.18 18.03 -9.17
CA ASP A 779 6.35 16.86 -9.44
C ASP A 779 5.53 16.46 -8.21
N ILE A 780 6.15 16.45 -7.02
CA ILE A 780 5.43 16.23 -5.75
C ILE A 780 4.43 17.36 -5.50
N ALA A 781 4.83 18.62 -5.66
CA ALA A 781 3.98 19.78 -5.41
C ALA A 781 2.71 19.78 -6.28
N ARG A 782 2.79 19.38 -7.55
CA ARG A 782 1.63 19.24 -8.44
C ARG A 782 0.59 18.26 -7.88
N TRP A 783 1.01 17.09 -7.42
CA TRP A 783 0.11 16.12 -6.78
C TRP A 783 -0.50 16.64 -5.47
N LEU A 784 0.25 17.38 -4.66
CA LEU A 784 -0.28 18.00 -3.44
C LEU A 784 -1.28 19.13 -3.74
N PHE A 785 -1.03 19.93 -4.78
CA PHE A 785 -1.96 20.98 -5.25
C PHE A 785 -3.29 20.40 -5.69
N ASP A 786 -3.27 19.44 -6.62
CA ASP A 786 -4.50 18.79 -7.12
C ASP A 786 -5.26 18.06 -5.99
N ALA A 787 -4.54 17.45 -5.04
CA ALA A 787 -5.16 16.82 -3.87
C ALA A 787 -5.85 17.81 -2.92
N LEU A 788 -5.28 18.99 -2.67
CA LEU A 788 -5.94 20.03 -1.88
C LEU A 788 -7.12 20.65 -2.63
N ALA A 789 -6.98 20.91 -3.93
CA ALA A 789 -8.02 21.53 -4.75
C ALA A 789 -9.28 20.67 -4.88
N ALA A 790 -9.14 19.35 -4.99
CA ALA A 790 -10.26 18.42 -4.95
C ALA A 790 -11.12 18.50 -3.65
N THR A 791 -10.62 19.14 -2.58
CA THR A 791 -11.39 19.42 -1.35
C THR A 791 -12.00 20.82 -1.27
N LYS A 792 -11.66 21.73 -2.21
CA LYS A 792 -12.33 23.03 -2.34
C LYS A 792 -13.71 22.92 -3.00
N THR A 793 -13.97 21.84 -3.75
CA THR A 793 -15.15 21.66 -4.62
C THR A 793 -16.28 20.85 -3.96
N ASP A 794 -16.86 21.37 -2.88
CA ASP A 794 -17.92 20.75 -2.05
C ASP A 794 -17.60 19.39 -1.40
N VAL A 795 -16.41 18.82 -1.60
CA VAL A 795 -15.98 17.56 -0.98
C VAL A 795 -15.55 17.84 0.46
N PRO A 796 -16.20 17.27 1.49
CA PRO A 796 -15.78 17.50 2.87
C PRO A 796 -14.34 17.02 3.11
N ALA A 797 -13.52 17.78 3.84
CA ALA A 797 -12.13 17.41 4.13
C ALA A 797 -11.95 16.13 4.98
N THR A 798 -13.04 15.56 5.49
CA THR A 798 -13.08 14.22 6.12
C THR A 798 -13.44 13.09 5.14
N SER A 799 -13.72 13.41 3.88
CA SER A 799 -14.15 12.48 2.83
C SER A 799 -13.02 12.01 1.92
N PHE A 800 -11.90 12.72 1.90
CA PHE A 800 -10.75 12.43 1.07
C PHE A 800 -9.44 12.50 1.87
N VAL A 801 -8.54 11.54 1.61
CA VAL A 801 -7.16 11.54 2.08
C VAL A 801 -6.25 11.19 0.89
N PHE A 802 -5.20 11.99 0.70
CA PHE A 802 -4.08 11.70 -0.19
C PHE A 802 -2.87 11.25 0.62
N VAL A 803 -2.21 10.17 0.17
CA VAL A 803 -1.02 9.61 0.79
C VAL A 803 0.09 9.54 -0.26
N LEU A 804 1.15 10.33 -0.06
CA LEU A 804 2.41 10.15 -0.78
C LEU A 804 3.14 8.94 -0.15
N GLU A 805 3.18 7.82 -0.86
CA GLU A 805 3.55 6.52 -0.31
C GLU A 805 4.93 6.07 -0.80
N ALA A 806 5.74 5.54 0.11
CA ALA A 806 7.04 4.93 -0.14
C ALA A 806 7.10 3.43 0.23
N GLY A 807 6.11 2.91 0.97
CA GLY A 807 5.94 1.48 1.22
C GLY A 807 7.13 0.86 1.96
N SER A 808 7.89 -0.01 1.28
CA SER A 808 9.15 -0.57 1.77
C SER A 808 10.31 0.44 1.79
N HIS A 809 10.32 1.40 0.86
CA HIS A 809 11.47 2.26 0.56
C HIS A 809 11.46 3.59 1.36
N ARG A 810 10.78 3.64 2.53
CA ARG A 810 10.58 4.86 3.35
C ARG A 810 11.87 5.60 3.67
N ASN A 811 12.94 4.89 4.04
CA ASN A 811 14.22 5.50 4.37
C ASN A 811 14.88 6.18 3.15
N PHE A 812 14.69 5.63 1.96
CA PHE A 812 15.15 6.23 0.70
C PHE A 812 14.32 7.47 0.36
N ALA A 813 12.99 7.41 0.53
CA ALA A 813 12.12 8.59 0.37
C ALA A 813 12.51 9.73 1.32
N THR A 814 12.80 9.43 2.60
CA THR A 814 13.31 10.41 3.59
C THR A 814 14.63 11.05 3.15
N ASP A 815 15.60 10.25 2.71
CA ASP A 815 16.90 10.74 2.24
C ASP A 815 16.75 11.63 0.99
N MET A 816 15.88 11.26 0.06
CA MET A 816 15.58 12.02 -1.15
C MET A 816 14.89 13.37 -0.83
N PHE A 817 13.93 13.37 0.11
CA PHE A 817 13.29 14.60 0.60
C PHE A 817 14.31 15.53 1.27
N GLN A 818 15.21 14.96 2.09
CA GLN A 818 16.25 15.71 2.80
C GLN A 818 17.31 16.31 1.87
N ARG A 819 17.71 15.59 0.81
CA ARG A 819 18.79 16.01 -0.12
C ARG A 819 18.34 16.94 -1.23
N TYR A 820 17.14 16.74 -1.76
CA TYR A 820 16.68 17.42 -2.97
C TYR A 820 15.52 18.37 -2.70
N VAL A 821 14.44 17.91 -2.06
CA VAL A 821 13.25 18.74 -1.80
C VAL A 821 13.57 19.88 -0.83
N HIS A 822 14.09 19.58 0.36
CA HIS A 822 14.43 20.63 1.34
C HIS A 822 15.56 21.57 0.87
N ARG A 823 16.47 21.08 0.02
CA ARG A 823 17.52 21.88 -0.62
C ARG A 823 16.95 22.85 -1.65
N GLY A 824 16.07 22.38 -2.54
CA GLY A 824 15.36 23.21 -3.52
C GLY A 824 14.49 24.26 -2.85
N ASN A 825 13.69 23.85 -1.85
CA ASN A 825 12.83 24.74 -1.07
C ASN A 825 13.62 25.85 -0.36
N ALA A 826 14.80 25.55 0.19
CA ALA A 826 15.64 26.58 0.82
C ALA A 826 16.24 27.55 -0.20
N TRP A 827 16.65 27.10 -1.39
CA TRP A 827 17.09 28.00 -2.46
C TRP A 827 15.96 28.91 -2.95
N ALA A 828 14.75 28.38 -3.12
CA ALA A 828 13.57 29.17 -3.50
C ALA A 828 13.17 30.21 -2.44
N ARG A 829 13.22 29.85 -1.15
CA ARG A 829 13.00 30.80 -0.04
C ARG A 829 14.08 31.88 0.02
N ALA A 830 15.35 31.52 -0.16
CA ALA A 830 16.45 32.48 -0.18
C ALA A 830 16.34 33.45 -1.36
N TYR A 831 16.03 32.96 -2.56
CA TYR A 831 15.77 33.76 -3.75
C TYR A 831 14.65 34.79 -3.53
N LYS A 832 13.51 34.34 -2.98
CA LYS A 832 12.38 35.22 -2.67
C LYS A 832 12.78 36.30 -1.65
N GLN A 833 13.40 35.92 -0.52
CA GLN A 833 13.80 36.92 0.49
C GLN A 833 14.78 37.95 -0.10
N LEU A 834 15.76 37.52 -0.89
CA LEU A 834 16.77 38.42 -1.47
C LEU A 834 16.18 39.39 -2.49
N THR A 835 15.25 38.93 -3.32
CA THR A 835 14.57 39.76 -4.33
C THR A 835 13.54 40.71 -3.69
N GLU A 836 12.72 40.24 -2.75
CA GLU A 836 11.77 41.08 -1.99
C GLU A 836 12.48 42.13 -1.11
N SER A 837 13.68 41.83 -0.61
CA SER A 837 14.50 42.78 0.16
C SER A 837 15.29 43.77 -0.72
N GLY A 838 15.26 43.62 -2.05
CA GLY A 838 16.08 44.41 -2.98
C GLY A 838 17.60 44.17 -2.86
N LEU A 839 18.01 43.05 -2.23
CA LEU A 839 19.40 42.65 -2.06
C LEU A 839 19.95 41.88 -3.28
N LEU A 840 19.05 41.28 -4.07
CA LEU A 840 19.33 40.67 -5.36
C LEU A 840 18.42 41.31 -6.42
N ILE A 841 19.02 41.98 -7.40
CA ILE A 841 18.30 42.60 -8.52
C ILE A 841 18.60 41.76 -9.77
N MET A 842 17.62 40.98 -10.22
CA MET A 842 17.79 40.07 -11.34
C MET A 842 17.73 40.81 -12.68
N GLY A 843 18.77 40.66 -13.50
CA GLY A 843 18.88 41.18 -14.85
C GLY A 843 18.70 40.08 -15.89
N GLU A 844 19.77 39.76 -16.61
CA GLU A 844 19.72 38.94 -17.83
C GLU A 844 19.34 37.49 -17.55
N VAL A 845 19.86 36.89 -16.46
CA VAL A 845 19.63 35.48 -16.08
C VAL A 845 18.29 35.22 -15.39
N SER A 846 17.46 36.24 -15.21
CA SER A 846 16.16 36.15 -14.50
C SER A 846 15.28 35.03 -15.04
N TYR A 847 15.15 34.91 -16.37
CA TYR A 847 14.31 33.89 -17.01
C TYR A 847 14.82 32.45 -16.83
N LEU A 848 16.13 32.25 -16.64
CA LEU A 848 16.73 30.93 -16.41
C LEU A 848 16.41 30.41 -15.00
N VAL A 849 16.45 31.31 -14.00
CA VAL A 849 15.95 31.03 -12.65
C VAL A 849 14.45 30.76 -12.71
N ASP A 850 13.68 31.62 -13.39
CA ASP A 850 12.23 31.49 -13.47
C ASP A 850 11.76 30.19 -14.17
N ARG A 851 12.54 29.63 -15.09
CA ARG A 851 12.30 28.32 -15.73
C ARG A 851 12.64 27.14 -14.81
N SER A 852 13.78 27.21 -14.14
CA SER A 852 14.45 26.02 -13.57
C SER A 852 14.36 25.91 -12.04
N MET A 853 14.02 26.99 -11.34
CA MET A 853 13.75 26.99 -9.90
C MET A 853 12.32 26.53 -9.59
N ASP A 854 12.14 25.85 -8.45
CA ASP A 854 10.80 25.58 -7.93
C ASP A 854 10.18 26.87 -7.38
N LYS A 855 8.98 27.19 -7.88
CA LYS A 855 8.19 28.35 -7.46
C LYS A 855 7.87 28.29 -5.96
N TYR A 856 7.74 29.45 -5.32
CA TYR A 856 7.55 29.56 -3.87
C TYR A 856 6.27 28.85 -3.40
N GLU A 857 5.24 28.85 -4.23
CA GLU A 857 3.97 28.18 -4.00
C GLU A 857 4.13 26.64 -4.00
N HIS A 858 5.08 26.08 -4.75
CA HIS A 858 5.46 24.66 -4.61
C HIS A 858 6.07 24.38 -3.22
N VAL A 859 6.81 25.34 -2.66
CA VAL A 859 7.35 25.24 -1.30
C VAL A 859 6.21 25.25 -0.28
N GLU A 860 5.27 26.18 -0.39
CA GLU A 860 4.11 26.29 0.53
C GLU A 860 3.21 25.04 0.50
N VAL A 861 2.96 24.45 -0.68
CA VAL A 861 2.15 23.21 -0.75
C VAL A 861 2.89 22.00 -0.17
N ILE A 862 4.22 21.96 -0.28
CA ILE A 862 5.06 20.96 0.38
C ILE A 862 5.09 21.20 1.91
N ASP A 863 5.12 22.46 2.36
CA ASP A 863 5.02 22.80 3.78
C ASP A 863 3.71 22.30 4.42
N HIS A 864 2.59 22.25 3.68
CA HIS A 864 1.34 21.65 4.18
C HIS A 864 1.49 20.14 4.48
N LEU A 865 2.30 19.41 3.70
CA LEU A 865 2.63 18.00 3.97
C LEU A 865 3.64 17.88 5.12
N VAL A 866 4.77 18.60 5.03
CA VAL A 866 5.89 18.53 5.99
C VAL A 866 5.44 18.87 7.41
N ASN A 867 4.65 19.93 7.57
CA ASN A 867 4.20 20.40 8.88
C ASN A 867 2.91 19.70 9.36
N ASN A 868 2.40 18.71 8.61
CA ASN A 868 1.10 18.05 8.86
C ASN A 868 -0.07 19.05 9.00
N ALA A 869 -0.02 20.16 8.26
CA ALA A 869 -0.96 21.28 8.40
C ALA A 869 -2.29 21.09 7.63
N SER A 870 -2.56 19.86 7.16
CA SER A 870 -3.79 19.47 6.48
C SER A 870 -4.23 18.09 6.93
N THR A 871 -5.54 17.88 7.12
CA THR A 871 -6.09 16.53 7.39
C THR A 871 -6.12 15.64 6.14
N VAL A 872 -5.99 16.25 4.95
CA VAL A 872 -6.10 15.62 3.63
C VAL A 872 -4.77 15.02 3.19
N LEU A 873 -3.66 15.75 3.36
CA LEU A 873 -2.33 15.32 2.90
C LEU A 873 -1.62 14.48 3.96
N ARG A 874 -1.02 13.36 3.56
CA ARG A 874 -0.21 12.48 4.41
C ARG A 874 0.94 11.87 3.62
N CYS A 875 1.91 11.32 4.33
CA CYS A 875 2.91 10.40 3.79
C CYS A 875 3.16 9.26 4.80
N ASP A 876 3.80 8.17 4.37
CA ASP A 876 4.12 7.02 5.23
C ASP A 876 5.61 6.94 5.64
N PHE A 877 6.40 7.95 5.24
CA PHE A 877 7.82 8.12 5.54
C PHE A 877 8.07 9.43 6.31
N ASN A 878 9.29 9.64 6.81
CA ASN A 878 9.67 10.90 7.46
C ASN A 878 10.08 11.93 6.40
N THR A 879 9.47 13.11 6.35
CA THR A 879 9.81 14.16 5.38
C THR A 879 11.19 14.81 5.61
N GLY A 880 11.82 14.59 6.77
CA GLY A 880 13.11 15.20 7.11
C GLY A 880 12.96 16.60 7.71
N ILE A 881 14.09 17.31 7.79
CA ILE A 881 14.21 18.63 8.41
C ILE A 881 14.48 19.69 7.32
N PRO A 882 13.66 20.76 7.22
CA PRO A 882 13.92 21.87 6.30
C PRO A 882 15.32 22.48 6.49
N TRP A 883 16.02 22.76 5.38
CA TRP A 883 17.32 23.42 5.41
C TRP A 883 17.17 24.89 5.84
N ASN A 884 18.15 25.43 6.58
CA ASN A 884 18.14 26.84 6.95
C ASN A 884 18.48 27.75 5.74
N TYR A 885 17.43 28.30 5.13
CA TYR A 885 17.56 29.23 4.01
C TYR A 885 18.19 30.58 4.39
N GLU A 886 18.12 31.01 5.66
CA GLU A 886 18.78 32.23 6.13
C GLU A 886 20.31 32.14 5.99
N THR A 887 20.88 30.94 6.09
CA THR A 887 22.31 30.71 5.83
C THR A 887 22.65 30.98 4.37
N LEU A 888 21.83 30.50 3.43
CA LEU A 888 22.00 30.79 1.99
C LEU A 888 21.82 32.29 1.69
N VAL A 889 20.87 32.97 2.34
CA VAL A 889 20.70 34.43 2.24
C VAL A 889 21.98 35.14 2.69
N ASN A 890 22.49 34.85 3.89
CA ASN A 890 23.70 35.49 4.42
C ASN A 890 24.96 35.22 3.58
N GLU A 891 25.08 34.02 2.99
CA GLU A 891 26.18 33.66 2.09
C GLU A 891 26.10 34.34 0.71
N THR A 892 24.89 34.60 0.20
CA THR A 892 24.69 35.01 -1.21
C THR A 892 24.19 36.45 -1.40
N MET A 893 23.82 37.17 -0.33
CA MET A 893 23.32 38.56 -0.33
C MET A 893 24.29 39.66 -0.85
N ARG A 894 25.41 39.29 -1.47
CA ARG A 894 26.42 40.20 -2.03
C ARG A 894 26.86 39.83 -3.44
N LEU A 895 26.28 38.78 -4.02
CA LEU A 895 26.57 38.32 -5.38
C LEU A 895 25.77 39.15 -6.39
N SER A 896 26.33 39.37 -7.59
CA SER A 896 25.55 39.78 -8.76
C SER A 896 24.55 38.71 -9.18
N ASP A 897 23.61 39.03 -10.06
CA ASP A 897 22.60 38.08 -10.53
C ASP A 897 23.21 36.86 -11.25
N LEU A 898 24.24 37.08 -12.08
CA LEU A 898 25.00 36.01 -12.71
C LEU A 898 25.77 35.16 -11.69
N GLU A 899 26.56 35.77 -10.80
CA GLU A 899 27.29 35.03 -9.75
C GLU A 899 26.33 34.24 -8.84
N TRP A 900 25.17 34.81 -8.51
CA TRP A 900 24.12 34.16 -7.74
C TRP A 900 23.52 32.98 -8.50
N PHE A 901 23.19 33.15 -9.78
CA PHE A 901 22.67 32.09 -10.64
C PHE A 901 23.67 30.94 -10.78
N GLU A 902 24.95 31.21 -10.99
CA GLU A 902 25.98 30.16 -11.10
C GLU A 902 26.21 29.46 -9.75
N THR A 903 26.27 30.22 -8.65
CA THR A 903 26.37 29.68 -7.29
C THR A 903 25.18 28.79 -6.95
N TRP A 904 23.94 29.21 -7.28
CA TRP A 904 22.75 28.39 -7.13
C TRP A 904 22.82 27.15 -8.02
N ARG A 905 23.20 27.30 -9.30
CA ARG A 905 23.27 26.19 -10.27
C ARG A 905 24.21 25.09 -9.78
N GLU A 906 25.38 25.45 -9.27
CA GLU A 906 26.32 24.50 -8.66
C GLU A 906 25.82 23.98 -7.30
N ARG A 907 25.46 24.86 -6.36
CA ARG A 907 25.16 24.49 -4.96
C ARG A 907 23.75 23.97 -4.71
N SER A 908 22.85 24.00 -5.70
CA SER A 908 21.66 23.14 -5.75
C SER A 908 21.94 21.81 -6.44
N GLY A 909 22.88 21.77 -7.39
CA GLY A 909 23.26 20.60 -8.17
C GLY A 909 22.80 20.63 -9.64
N GLN A 910 22.10 21.68 -10.09
CA GLN A 910 21.56 21.88 -11.46
C GLN A 910 22.63 21.82 -12.58
N THR A 911 23.90 21.64 -12.25
CA THR A 911 25.01 21.36 -13.18
C THR A 911 24.89 19.98 -13.85
N GLY A 912 24.01 19.88 -14.84
CA GLY A 912 23.94 18.77 -15.80
C GLY A 912 23.10 17.56 -15.40
N ARG A 913 23.08 16.53 -16.26
CA ARG A 913 22.33 15.26 -16.07
C ARG A 913 22.93 14.40 -14.96
N SER A 914 22.80 14.83 -13.72
CA SER A 914 23.15 14.04 -12.54
C SER A 914 22.04 13.04 -12.22
N THR A 915 22.20 11.79 -12.65
CA THR A 915 21.27 10.69 -12.31
C THR A 915 21.39 10.30 -10.84
N VAL A 916 20.26 10.09 -10.16
CA VAL A 916 20.27 9.55 -8.80
C VAL A 916 20.09 8.04 -8.87
N ARG A 917 20.94 7.28 -8.15
CA ARG A 917 20.80 5.84 -8.01
C ARG A 917 19.50 5.48 -7.30
N LEU A 918 18.91 4.33 -7.62
CA LEU A 918 17.75 3.83 -6.89
C LEU A 918 18.11 3.37 -5.46
N ALA A 919 17.09 3.02 -4.68
CA ALA A 919 17.28 2.29 -3.44
C ALA A 919 18.04 0.97 -3.71
N PRO A 920 19.01 0.54 -2.88
CA PRO A 920 19.88 -0.62 -3.19
C PRO A 920 19.17 -1.97 -3.36
N ASP A 921 17.89 -2.05 -3.02
CA ASP A 921 17.00 -3.20 -3.19
C ASP A 921 16.24 -3.22 -4.53
N ILE A 922 16.30 -2.15 -5.33
CA ILE A 922 15.66 -2.06 -6.66
C ILE A 922 16.72 -2.17 -7.76
N THR A 923 16.80 -3.33 -8.41
CA THR A 923 17.73 -3.55 -9.53
C THR A 923 17.21 -2.92 -10.84
N TYR A 924 18.09 -2.74 -11.83
CA TYR A 924 17.71 -2.23 -13.14
C TYR A 924 16.69 -3.14 -13.84
N GLU A 925 16.86 -4.47 -13.74
CA GLU A 925 15.91 -5.43 -14.31
C GLU A 925 14.56 -5.41 -13.60
N SER A 926 14.52 -5.17 -12.28
CA SER A 926 13.27 -4.99 -11.55
C SER A 926 12.53 -3.72 -12.01
N TRP A 927 13.25 -2.61 -12.18
CA TRP A 927 12.70 -1.37 -12.70
C TRP A 927 12.18 -1.53 -14.14
N VAL A 928 12.96 -2.20 -14.99
CA VAL A 928 12.56 -2.51 -16.36
C VAL A 928 11.35 -3.44 -16.39
N ALA A 929 11.28 -4.45 -15.53
CA ALA A 929 10.13 -5.36 -15.42
C ALA A 929 8.86 -4.65 -14.92
N ASP A 930 8.98 -3.61 -14.08
CA ASP A 930 7.86 -2.77 -13.67
C ASP A 930 7.31 -1.93 -14.84
N HIS A 931 8.17 -1.35 -15.68
CA HIS A 931 7.77 -0.35 -16.68
C HIS A 931 7.70 -0.84 -18.13
N PHE A 932 8.31 -1.98 -18.47
CA PHE A 932 8.38 -2.54 -19.82
C PHE A 932 8.02 -4.02 -19.86
N GLU A 933 7.57 -4.48 -21.02
CA GLU A 933 7.71 -5.88 -21.41
C GLU A 933 9.04 -6.05 -22.16
N VAL A 934 9.73 -7.16 -21.89
CA VAL A 934 11.02 -7.55 -22.49
C VAL A 934 10.84 -8.93 -23.10
N GLN A 935 11.51 -9.20 -24.22
CA GLN A 935 11.65 -10.54 -24.79
C GLN A 935 13.08 -10.77 -25.26
N THR A 936 13.63 -11.94 -24.94
CA THR A 936 14.91 -12.43 -25.47
C THR A 936 14.70 -13.51 -26.53
N GLU A 937 15.70 -13.72 -27.38
CA GLU A 937 15.64 -14.73 -28.44
C GLU A 937 15.43 -16.16 -27.91
N HIS A 938 16.11 -16.51 -26.81
CA HIS A 938 16.09 -17.83 -26.22
C HIS A 938 14.70 -18.22 -25.69
N GLU A 939 13.95 -17.27 -25.14
CA GLU A 939 12.57 -17.48 -24.69
C GLU A 939 11.63 -17.73 -25.88
N ASN A 940 11.85 -17.02 -26.99
CA ASN A 940 10.99 -17.08 -28.17
C ASN A 940 11.18 -18.36 -29.03
N MET A 941 12.29 -19.09 -28.87
CA MET A 941 12.50 -20.38 -29.56
C MET A 941 11.76 -21.56 -28.91
N HIS A 942 11.33 -21.45 -27.64
CA HIS A 942 10.74 -22.55 -26.90
C HIS A 942 9.27 -22.98 -27.19
N PRO A 943 8.41 -22.26 -27.95
CA PRO A 943 7.04 -22.73 -28.24
C PRO A 943 6.90 -23.89 -29.25
N ILE A 944 7.93 -24.20 -30.05
CA ILE A 944 7.74 -24.97 -31.30
C ILE A 944 7.94 -26.49 -31.16
N THR A 945 8.58 -26.98 -30.09
CA THR A 945 8.94 -28.41 -29.92
C THR A 945 8.01 -29.21 -29.01
N ALA A 946 6.79 -28.73 -28.77
CA ALA A 946 5.78 -29.38 -27.92
C ALA A 946 4.60 -30.03 -28.68
N ASN A 947 4.82 -30.58 -29.88
CA ASN A 947 3.87 -31.48 -30.55
C ASN A 947 4.55 -32.39 -31.61
N LYS A 948 5.00 -33.57 -31.18
CA LYS A 948 5.22 -34.78 -31.98
C LYS A 948 4.95 -36.02 -31.13
#